data_AF-A0A7V3FML8-F1
#
_entry.id   AF-A0A7V3FML8-F1
#
_cell.length_a   1.000
_cell.length_b   1.000
_cell.length_c   1.000
_cell.angle_alpha   90.00
_cell.angle_beta   90.00
_cell.angle_gamma   90.00
#
_symmetry.space_group_name_H-M   'P 1'
#
loop_
_entity.id
_entity.type
_entity.pdbx_description
1 polymer ?
#
loop_
_entity_poly.entity_id
_entity_poly.type
_entity_poly.pdbx_seq_one_letter_code
_entity_poly.pdbx_strand_id
1 'polypeptide(L)'
;MSGTPDSFRGAGIVNDGKFLFGGPLAQGREGDILLQNDKIRIILQKPTRNTGVGLFGGNIIDADLFRPSAEGGKDQFGTMFPLVNLSWTVNYQRLEIINADFANGPVVVRATGILDVYDYIQTNIITPFAKIFVGADLYFSTRFDDIFNPFKNVPELKGLNPIIVTEYTLKSDANYVIIETRFQNDGETPLKMPVGDWLNGSGTLEPFVPRKGFVRGAQIDPIAAMVYQAMEENVGVSYGYFYNPMQFMKEDGTLHTSTALTVSGVTPVVLGEGLLQVLPLNGGEGDVKVNFTIEPGSRTITRYFVVGKGDAASVIDGGFQALGVSKLRLSGVVKDSGGDPVAKARVVAIDTSDPEPANHVPVTVAFSDEQGNFSADLSSGRDVKDKMFGSGTYTIHVYKEGYVFAGGPKAGKCSGGSLDAGTNTVTGVVCSLGETGSVSVSATEDGAAIPARVTIVGFEPSPTHPYGQPPNFGLYSDVNLEEKPYGIVDLLYLDPSGNLAPRGHHRLIGGNQFRLEPGEYEIYVTRGPEYSVHKQRVTVPPGGSVAVNAELKKVLDTSGFVSADFHLHGIKSADSVWSLESRVFNGLAEGMDILVSSDHDYVTDYAPVIEQLGVGHLMTSIAGDEITPLAFGHLGVFPLTPDPSSTTGGAYDYTYVDTDDVINPDKDRVQTMEEIIKGVDEKYAGTQVMQINHIMDKATGNFAIAGLVTSVAFDDVQPLSSFADPVKFRMPANTNEAGGFQGPYPLGTSGAVSMAFTGIELTIGAYPDTLDHLMQSALPVYFNLLNLGVIRTATTNSDSHTQIREPLGAPRNYVMSSTDPRDGIGSSFQAISPEEIAVNVNAHRSICSNGIFIRPKLISASNPGGVTVGGTLQGSGEVTLELEIASNEFFDWDRVDVFANTVPLPAKDDMTGVTDLSTREYHEVSGTHTQKYLMTPLFQFARGASGDAAINQTVAGGVRRATLSKSFNFSEDTWVVVVVR
;
A
#
# COMPACT_ATOMS: atom_id res chain seq x y z
N MET A 1 28.74 -22.63 2.78
CA MET A 1 28.27 -23.44 3.95
C MET A 1 28.41 -24.93 3.65
N SER A 2 28.39 -25.81 4.67
CA SER A 2 28.37 -27.28 4.51
C SER A 2 27.36 -27.92 5.47
N GLY A 3 26.92 -29.14 5.18
CA GLY A 3 25.92 -29.85 6.00
C GLY A 3 24.48 -29.62 5.54
N THR A 4 23.55 -29.70 6.49
CA THR A 4 22.11 -29.51 6.28
C THR A 4 21.62 -28.23 6.95
N PRO A 5 20.52 -27.59 6.47
CA PRO A 5 19.91 -26.44 7.12
C PRO A 5 19.59 -26.69 8.59
N ASP A 6 19.09 -27.89 8.94
CA ASP A 6 18.70 -28.23 10.30
C ASP A 6 19.88 -28.29 11.27
N SER A 7 21.03 -28.77 10.79
CA SER A 7 22.26 -28.90 11.58
C SER A 7 23.11 -27.63 11.66
N PHE A 8 22.88 -26.65 10.77
CA PHE A 8 23.74 -25.47 10.66
C PHE A 8 23.45 -24.47 11.79
N ARG A 9 24.51 -24.00 12.48
CA ARG A 9 24.46 -22.94 13.49
C ARG A 9 25.69 -22.07 13.31
N GLY A 10 25.51 -20.81 12.94
CA GLY A 10 26.63 -19.94 12.59
C GLY A 10 26.27 -18.83 11.60
N ALA A 11 27.29 -18.22 11.01
CA ALA A 11 27.18 -17.44 9.79
C ALA A 11 27.85 -18.12 8.60
N GLY A 12 27.27 -17.99 7.40
CA GLY A 12 27.88 -18.51 6.19
C GLY A 12 27.24 -17.99 4.91
N ILE A 13 28.06 -17.96 3.84
CA ILE A 13 27.60 -17.60 2.50
C ILE A 13 26.75 -18.74 1.93
N VAL A 14 25.55 -18.38 1.45
CA VAL A 14 24.58 -19.23 0.73
C VAL A 14 25.17 -19.65 -0.62
N ASN A 15 25.55 -20.92 -0.73
CA ASN A 15 26.09 -21.50 -1.97
C ASN A 15 25.18 -22.61 -2.53
N ASP A 16 24.02 -22.81 -1.91
CA ASP A 16 23.04 -23.85 -2.24
C ASP A 16 21.68 -23.38 -1.71
N GLY A 17 20.71 -23.28 -2.62
CA GLY A 17 19.36 -22.79 -2.33
C GLY A 17 18.64 -23.51 -1.17
N LYS A 18 19.03 -24.73 -0.79
CA LYS A 18 18.43 -25.42 0.37
C LYS A 18 18.62 -24.70 1.71
N PHE A 19 19.62 -23.81 1.81
CA PHE A 19 19.86 -23.01 3.01
C PHE A 19 19.02 -21.72 3.06
N LEU A 20 18.35 -21.37 1.96
CA LEU A 20 17.32 -20.33 1.96
C LEU A 20 16.06 -20.87 2.64
N PHE A 21 15.16 -19.97 3.01
CA PHE A 21 13.85 -20.30 3.56
C PHE A 21 12.80 -19.47 2.84
N GLY A 22 11.60 -20.05 2.73
CA GLY A 22 10.48 -19.41 2.02
C GLY A 22 9.70 -18.44 2.91
N GLY A 23 8.62 -17.95 2.33
CA GLY A 23 7.74 -16.95 2.92
C GLY A 23 7.21 -16.05 1.81
N PRO A 24 6.05 -15.39 2.00
CA PRO A 24 5.52 -14.47 0.98
C PRO A 24 6.48 -13.35 0.60
N LEU A 25 7.36 -12.92 1.50
CA LEU A 25 8.34 -11.85 1.23
C LEU A 25 9.79 -12.31 1.03
N ALA A 26 10.07 -13.61 1.06
CA ALA A 26 11.43 -14.11 0.94
C ALA A 26 12.13 -13.68 -0.36
N GLN A 27 13.30 -13.07 -0.22
CA GLN A 27 14.12 -12.47 -1.29
C GLN A 27 15.54 -13.05 -1.35
N GLY A 28 15.97 -13.84 -0.39
CA GLY A 28 17.31 -14.39 -0.33
C GLY A 28 17.72 -15.17 -1.59
N ARG A 29 19.01 -15.08 -1.93
CA ARG A 29 19.63 -15.68 -3.11
C ARG A 29 20.99 -16.30 -2.74
N GLU A 30 21.52 -17.09 -3.67
CA GLU A 30 22.90 -17.53 -3.56
C GLU A 30 23.86 -16.32 -3.58
N GLY A 31 24.88 -16.37 -2.72
CA GLY A 31 25.82 -15.30 -2.43
C GLY A 31 25.48 -14.46 -1.20
N ASP A 32 24.24 -14.51 -0.71
CA ASP A 32 23.84 -13.83 0.53
C ASP A 32 24.42 -14.52 1.76
N ILE A 33 24.36 -13.86 2.93
CA ILE A 33 24.88 -14.42 4.18
C ILE A 33 23.72 -14.82 5.09
N LEU A 34 23.67 -16.10 5.46
CA LEU A 34 22.76 -16.63 6.46
C LEU A 34 23.39 -16.53 7.86
N LEU A 35 22.68 -15.95 8.82
CA LEU A 35 22.94 -16.07 10.26
C LEU A 35 21.85 -16.95 10.88
N GLN A 36 22.24 -18.00 11.62
CA GLN A 36 21.28 -18.95 12.16
C GLN A 36 21.70 -19.50 13.52
N ASN A 37 20.79 -19.48 14.49
CA ASN A 37 20.90 -20.19 15.77
C ASN A 37 19.70 -21.14 15.98
N ASP A 38 19.46 -21.62 17.20
CA ASP A 38 18.32 -22.50 17.53
C ASP A 38 16.97 -21.79 17.59
N LYS A 39 16.94 -20.46 17.45
CA LYS A 39 15.74 -19.63 17.59
C LYS A 39 15.32 -18.96 16.30
N ILE A 40 16.26 -18.43 15.52
CA ILE A 40 16.01 -17.56 14.37
C ILE A 40 16.98 -17.82 13.22
N ARG A 41 16.57 -17.41 12.01
CA ARG A 41 17.32 -17.41 10.76
C ARG A 41 17.18 -16.04 10.10
N ILE A 42 18.29 -15.47 9.64
CA ILE A 42 18.36 -14.12 9.06
C ILE A 42 19.20 -14.17 7.79
N ILE A 43 18.74 -13.51 6.73
CA ILE A 43 19.52 -13.31 5.50
C ILE A 43 19.96 -11.86 5.42
N LEU A 44 21.28 -11.66 5.25
CA LEU A 44 21.88 -10.39 4.86
C LEU A 44 22.16 -10.42 3.36
N GLN A 45 21.55 -9.49 2.62
CA GLN A 45 21.72 -9.41 1.17
C GLN A 45 23.17 -9.06 0.82
N LYS A 46 23.77 -9.75 -0.15
CA LYS A 46 25.08 -9.37 -0.69
C LYS A 46 25.06 -7.94 -1.24
N PRO A 47 26.20 -7.24 -1.27
CA PRO A 47 26.34 -5.95 -1.95
C PRO A 47 25.71 -5.98 -3.36
N THR A 48 24.70 -5.13 -3.57
CA THR A 48 23.95 -5.04 -4.82
C THR A 48 23.21 -3.70 -4.88
N ARG A 49 22.80 -3.29 -6.08
CA ARG A 49 21.83 -2.22 -6.30
C ARG A 49 20.51 -2.88 -6.70
N ASN A 50 19.45 -2.60 -5.96
CA ASN A 50 18.08 -3.00 -6.28
C ASN A 50 17.32 -1.78 -6.80
N THR A 51 16.05 -1.96 -7.18
CA THR A 51 15.07 -0.88 -7.30
C THR A 51 14.06 -0.97 -6.14
N GLY A 52 13.25 0.06 -5.94
CA GLY A 52 12.28 0.16 -4.85
C GLY A 52 12.89 0.48 -3.49
N VAL A 53 12.19 0.09 -2.42
CA VAL A 53 12.46 0.52 -1.03
C VAL A 53 13.89 0.21 -0.57
N GLY A 54 14.37 -1.01 -0.80
CA GLY A 54 15.70 -1.47 -0.36
C GLY A 54 16.77 -1.25 -1.42
N LEU A 55 17.14 0.00 -1.70
CA LEU A 55 18.00 0.38 -2.85
C LEU A 55 19.37 -0.33 -2.87
N PHE A 56 19.96 -0.60 -1.70
CA PHE A 56 21.28 -1.22 -1.59
C PHE A 56 21.29 -2.48 -0.73
N GLY A 57 22.09 -3.46 -1.14
CA GLY A 57 22.40 -4.64 -0.33
C GLY A 57 23.24 -4.35 0.91
N GLY A 58 23.56 -5.38 1.68
CA GLY A 58 24.24 -5.28 2.99
C GLY A 58 23.32 -5.21 4.20
N ASN A 59 22.02 -5.32 3.95
CA ASN A 59 20.92 -5.14 4.90
C ASN A 59 20.18 -6.47 5.18
N ILE A 60 19.40 -6.51 6.25
CA ILE A 60 18.49 -7.64 6.53
C ILE A 60 17.35 -7.59 5.53
N ILE A 61 17.17 -8.67 4.76
CA ILE A 61 16.09 -8.80 3.77
C ILE A 61 15.12 -9.94 4.07
N ASP A 62 15.55 -10.99 4.77
CA ASP A 62 14.67 -12.06 5.20
C ASP A 62 14.89 -12.40 6.67
N ALA A 63 13.82 -12.73 7.37
CA ALA A 63 13.86 -13.18 8.75
C ALA A 63 12.74 -14.15 9.11
N ASP A 64 13.10 -15.28 9.73
CA ASP A 64 12.11 -16.22 10.28
C ASP A 64 12.61 -16.84 11.58
N LEU A 65 11.71 -17.49 12.30
CA LEU A 65 12.06 -18.44 13.33
C LEU A 65 12.87 -19.60 12.72
N PHE A 66 13.73 -20.22 13.53
CA PHE A 66 14.29 -21.50 13.14
C PHE A 66 13.17 -22.53 13.09
N ARG A 67 12.91 -23.03 11.88
CA ARG A 67 11.98 -24.12 11.59
C ARG A 67 12.75 -25.30 11.02
N PRO A 68 12.43 -26.55 11.42
CA PRO A 68 12.94 -27.72 10.73
C PRO A 68 12.65 -27.62 9.23
N SER A 69 13.56 -28.11 8.39
CA SER A 69 13.48 -28.03 6.92
C SER A 69 12.23 -28.67 6.31
N ALA A 70 11.54 -29.56 7.03
CA ALA A 70 10.26 -30.13 6.64
C ALA A 70 9.08 -29.14 6.79
N GLU A 71 9.25 -28.09 7.59
CA GLU A 71 8.32 -26.98 7.73
C GLU A 71 8.73 -25.86 6.76
N GLY A 72 7.79 -25.38 5.94
CA GLY A 72 8.04 -24.23 5.06
C GLY A 72 8.38 -22.97 5.86
N GLY A 73 9.25 -22.13 5.30
CA GLY A 73 9.53 -20.81 5.85
C GLY A 73 8.30 -19.90 5.78
N LYS A 74 8.25 -18.93 6.69
CA LYS A 74 7.13 -17.99 6.84
C LYS A 74 7.59 -16.54 6.83
N ASP A 75 8.68 -16.23 6.17
CA ASP A 75 9.20 -14.86 6.10
C ASP A 75 8.18 -13.87 5.54
N GLN A 76 8.03 -12.76 6.26
CA GLN A 76 7.08 -11.67 6.04
C GLN A 76 7.78 -10.31 6.18
N PHE A 77 9.11 -10.29 6.31
CA PHE A 77 9.87 -9.07 6.49
C PHE A 77 10.26 -8.50 5.13
N GLY A 78 10.18 -7.18 4.97
CA GLY A 78 10.64 -6.51 3.76
C GLY A 78 12.13 -6.18 3.86
N THR A 79 12.45 -5.06 4.52
CA THR A 79 13.85 -4.65 4.70
C THR A 79 14.00 -3.66 5.85
N MET A 80 15.24 -3.53 6.33
CA MET A 80 15.67 -2.39 7.13
C MET A 80 17.08 -1.94 6.78
N PHE A 81 17.30 -0.63 6.76
CA PHE A 81 18.60 -0.06 6.42
C PHE A 81 18.81 1.30 7.10
N PRO A 82 20.06 1.75 7.27
CA PRO A 82 20.33 2.98 8.01
C PRO A 82 19.72 4.22 7.36
N LEU A 83 19.12 5.08 8.19
CA LEU A 83 18.79 6.46 7.87
C LEU A 83 19.96 7.33 8.35
N VAL A 84 20.55 8.09 7.42
CA VAL A 84 21.61 9.04 7.70
C VAL A 84 21.12 10.41 7.24
N ASN A 85 21.02 11.37 8.17
CA ASN A 85 20.71 12.76 7.83
C ASN A 85 19.44 12.96 6.96
N LEU A 86 18.38 12.19 7.28
CA LEU A 86 17.09 12.07 6.57
C LEU A 86 17.19 11.41 5.20
N SER A 87 17.75 12.05 4.18
CA SER A 87 17.62 11.58 2.78
C SER A 87 18.81 10.78 2.25
N TRP A 88 19.68 10.31 3.16
CA TRP A 88 20.87 9.54 2.82
C TRP A 88 20.85 8.18 3.50
N THR A 89 21.52 7.22 2.87
CA THR A 89 21.69 5.87 3.39
C THR A 89 23.10 5.35 3.08
N VAL A 90 23.34 4.05 3.26
CA VAL A 90 24.64 3.41 3.08
C VAL A 90 24.57 2.42 1.92
N ASN A 91 25.37 2.69 0.89
CA ASN A 91 25.64 1.77 -0.19
C ASN A 91 26.76 0.82 0.24
N TYR A 92 26.40 -0.34 0.78
CA TYR A 92 27.37 -1.33 1.25
C TYR A 92 28.05 -2.05 0.09
N GLN A 93 29.38 -1.95 0.05
CA GLN A 93 30.21 -2.52 -1.02
C GLN A 93 30.83 -3.86 -0.61
N ARG A 94 30.85 -4.17 0.70
CA ARG A 94 31.50 -5.38 1.21
C ARG A 94 30.77 -5.94 2.43
N LEU A 95 30.59 -7.26 2.45
CA LEU A 95 30.20 -8.04 3.61
C LEU A 95 31.30 -9.03 4.00
N GLU A 96 31.64 -9.06 5.29
CA GLU A 96 32.71 -9.88 5.85
C GLU A 96 32.20 -10.67 7.06
N ILE A 97 32.35 -11.99 7.07
CA ILE A 97 32.07 -12.80 8.26
C ILE A 97 33.28 -12.68 9.20
N ILE A 98 33.11 -11.94 10.29
CA ILE A 98 34.15 -11.69 11.30
C ILE A 98 34.27 -12.88 12.26
N ASN A 99 33.13 -13.43 12.69
CA ASN A 99 33.07 -14.70 13.40
C ASN A 99 31.91 -15.55 12.86
N ALA A 100 32.21 -16.77 12.42
CA ALA A 100 31.24 -17.67 11.81
C ALA A 100 30.63 -18.68 12.80
N ASP A 101 31.28 -18.91 13.96
CA ASP A 101 30.95 -20.05 14.83
C ASP A 101 30.71 -19.58 16.28
N PHE A 102 29.58 -20.01 16.85
CA PHE A 102 29.21 -19.74 18.24
C PHE A 102 30.20 -20.30 19.26
N ALA A 103 30.99 -21.31 18.90
CA ALA A 103 32.06 -21.85 19.74
C ALA A 103 33.14 -20.78 20.07
N ASN A 104 33.31 -19.77 19.23
CA ASN A 104 34.29 -18.69 19.40
C ASN A 104 33.68 -17.40 19.96
N GLY A 105 32.41 -17.44 20.39
CA GLY A 105 31.64 -16.27 20.81
C GLY A 105 30.50 -15.95 19.84
N PRO A 106 29.81 -14.82 19.98
CA PRO A 106 28.72 -14.42 19.09
C PRO A 106 29.16 -14.41 17.62
N VAL A 107 28.26 -14.82 16.73
CA VAL A 107 28.47 -14.72 15.28
C VAL A 107 28.40 -13.25 14.89
N VAL A 108 29.33 -12.79 14.05
CA VAL A 108 29.44 -11.38 13.66
C VAL A 108 29.68 -11.27 12.15
N VAL A 109 28.87 -10.47 11.48
CA VAL A 109 29.05 -10.08 10.08
C VAL A 109 29.20 -8.57 10.00
N ARG A 110 30.20 -8.08 9.27
CA ARG A 110 30.47 -6.67 9.07
C ARG A 110 30.15 -6.25 7.64
N ALA A 111 29.29 -5.24 7.51
CA ALA A 111 29.05 -4.51 6.28
C ALA A 111 29.87 -3.21 6.28
N THR A 112 30.56 -2.93 5.17
CA THR A 112 31.30 -1.68 4.97
C THR A 112 30.81 -1.04 3.68
N GLY A 113 30.40 0.22 3.77
CA GLY A 113 29.81 0.95 2.66
C GLY A 113 30.21 2.42 2.66
N ILE A 114 29.76 3.12 1.63
CA ILE A 114 29.88 4.57 1.53
C ILE A 114 28.49 5.21 1.64
N LEU A 115 28.42 6.46 2.09
CA LEU A 115 27.17 7.23 2.06
C LEU A 115 26.73 7.49 0.63
N ASP A 116 25.42 7.35 0.42
CA ASP A 116 24.76 7.56 -0.87
C ASP A 116 23.37 8.17 -0.65
N VAL A 117 22.81 8.80 -1.68
CA VAL A 117 21.45 9.34 -1.62
C VAL A 117 20.46 8.18 -1.57
N TYR A 118 19.36 8.36 -0.83
CA TYR A 118 18.26 7.41 -0.84
C TYR A 118 17.24 7.77 -1.92
N ASP A 119 17.42 7.25 -3.13
CA ASP A 119 16.68 7.69 -4.32
C ASP A 119 15.17 7.48 -4.27
N TYR A 120 14.71 6.48 -3.52
CA TYR A 120 13.30 6.12 -3.42
C TYR A 120 12.50 7.28 -2.78
N ILE A 121 13.01 7.91 -1.71
CA ILE A 121 12.35 9.06 -1.05
C ILE A 121 13.19 10.33 -1.22
N GLN A 122 12.75 11.20 -2.13
CA GLN A 122 13.36 12.51 -2.35
C GLN A 122 12.84 13.57 -1.35
N THR A 123 13.64 14.61 -1.07
CA THR A 123 13.31 15.63 -0.05
C THR A 123 12.10 16.48 -0.40
N ASN A 124 11.96 16.80 -1.68
CA ASN A 124 10.88 17.62 -2.26
C ASN A 124 9.47 17.05 -1.99
N ILE A 125 9.35 15.75 -1.72
CA ILE A 125 8.09 15.07 -1.47
C ILE A 125 7.64 15.16 -0.01
N ILE A 126 8.57 15.38 0.91
CA ILE A 126 8.30 15.41 2.35
C ILE A 126 7.34 16.56 2.66
N THR A 127 7.47 17.72 2.01
CA THR A 127 6.61 18.88 2.26
C THR A 127 5.15 18.65 1.85
N PRO A 128 4.82 18.19 0.62
CA PRO A 128 3.45 17.81 0.26
C PRO A 128 2.84 16.74 1.18
N PHE A 129 3.54 15.64 1.45
CA PHE A 129 3.03 14.57 2.31
C PHE A 129 2.85 15.05 3.75
N ALA A 130 3.80 15.82 4.27
CA ALA A 130 3.66 16.37 5.59
C ALA A 130 2.48 17.33 5.68
N LYS A 131 2.21 18.17 4.68
CA LYS A 131 1.01 19.01 4.68
C LYS A 131 -0.28 18.18 4.80
N ILE A 132 -0.34 17.02 4.14
CA ILE A 132 -1.46 16.06 4.26
C ILE A 132 -1.58 15.53 5.69
N PHE A 133 -0.46 15.19 6.35
CA PHE A 133 -0.47 14.57 7.68
C PHE A 133 -0.53 15.55 8.86
N VAL A 134 0.12 16.71 8.77
CA VAL A 134 0.27 17.71 9.85
C VAL A 134 -0.54 18.98 9.61
N GLY A 135 -1.17 19.13 8.44
CA GLY A 135 -2.00 20.30 8.09
C GLY A 135 -1.24 21.61 7.87
N ALA A 136 0.10 21.55 7.79
CA ALA A 136 0.98 22.71 7.63
C ALA A 136 2.26 22.33 6.90
N ASP A 137 2.96 23.32 6.33
CA ASP A 137 4.20 23.09 5.60
C ASP A 137 5.36 22.88 6.59
N LEU A 138 6.12 21.79 6.39
CA LEU A 138 7.38 21.55 7.11
C LEU A 138 8.51 22.32 6.43
N TYR A 139 9.36 22.98 7.23
CA TYR A 139 10.59 23.56 6.73
C TYR A 139 11.67 22.48 6.59
N PHE A 140 12.18 22.35 5.37
CA PHE A 140 13.27 21.45 5.04
C PHE A 140 14.58 22.24 4.89
N SER A 141 15.54 21.98 5.78
CA SER A 141 16.85 22.65 5.75
C SER A 141 17.74 22.10 4.65
N THR A 142 18.58 22.95 4.06
CA THR A 142 19.58 22.56 3.05
C THR A 142 20.61 21.56 3.59
N ARG A 143 20.68 21.39 4.92
CA ARG A 143 21.51 20.36 5.54
C ARG A 143 21.02 18.94 5.29
N PHE A 144 19.76 18.75 4.92
CA PHE A 144 19.16 17.45 4.65
C PHE A 144 18.96 17.22 3.14
N ASP A 145 19.41 18.15 2.32
CA ASP A 145 19.18 18.18 0.87
C ASP A 145 19.75 16.92 0.19
N ASP A 146 19.04 16.44 -0.82
CA ASP A 146 19.38 15.33 -1.70
C ASP A 146 19.83 15.81 -3.09
N ILE A 147 19.56 17.08 -3.46
CA ILE A 147 20.01 17.69 -4.72
C ILE A 147 21.51 17.97 -4.68
N PHE A 148 22.01 18.43 -3.52
CA PHE A 148 23.43 18.71 -3.31
C PHE A 148 23.95 17.94 -2.11
N ASN A 149 25.11 17.32 -2.24
CA ASN A 149 25.74 16.58 -1.15
C ASN A 149 25.99 17.48 0.09
N PRO A 150 25.21 17.33 1.18
CA PRO A 150 25.31 18.22 2.33
C PRO A 150 26.60 17.98 3.10
N PHE A 151 27.19 16.78 3.03
CA PHE A 151 28.47 16.45 3.66
C PHE A 151 29.66 17.13 3.00
N LYS A 152 29.49 17.72 1.81
CA LYS A 152 30.52 18.54 1.15
C LYS A 152 30.21 20.03 1.21
N ASN A 153 28.94 20.40 1.21
CA ASN A 153 28.51 21.79 1.04
C ASN A 153 28.16 22.48 2.36
N VAL A 154 27.77 21.73 3.40
CA VAL A 154 27.43 22.28 4.72
C VAL A 154 28.64 22.18 5.65
N PRO A 155 29.24 23.31 6.09
CA PRO A 155 30.44 23.33 6.91
C PRO A 155 30.41 22.41 8.13
N GLU A 156 29.26 22.34 8.80
CA GLU A 156 29.01 21.56 10.03
C GLU A 156 29.01 20.05 9.80
N LEU A 157 28.87 19.59 8.55
CA LEU A 157 28.79 18.18 8.18
C LEU A 157 30.08 17.65 7.51
N LYS A 158 31.01 18.54 7.13
CA LYS A 158 32.26 18.20 6.40
C LYS A 158 33.19 17.23 7.12
N GLY A 159 33.08 17.12 8.43
CA GLY A 159 33.91 16.21 9.23
C GLY A 159 33.53 14.74 9.08
N LEU A 160 32.34 14.42 8.53
CA LEU A 160 31.89 13.04 8.44
C LEU A 160 32.74 12.24 7.43
N ASN A 161 33.33 11.15 7.88
CA ASN A 161 33.91 10.17 6.99
C ASN A 161 32.78 9.47 6.22
N PRO A 162 32.84 9.42 4.88
CA PRO A 162 31.78 8.79 4.09
C PRO A 162 31.73 7.26 4.25
N ILE A 163 32.78 6.63 4.79
CA ILE A 163 32.83 5.19 5.03
C ILE A 163 32.08 4.86 6.32
N ILE A 164 30.99 4.11 6.18
CA ILE A 164 30.16 3.66 7.30
C ILE A 164 30.34 2.16 7.48
N VAL A 165 30.49 1.73 8.73
CA VAL A 165 30.63 0.32 9.10
C VAL A 165 29.42 -0.10 9.92
N THR A 166 28.81 -1.22 9.57
CA THR A 166 27.70 -1.82 10.34
C THR A 166 28.01 -3.26 10.69
N GLU A 167 27.87 -3.63 11.95
CA GLU A 167 28.08 -5.00 12.43
C GLU A 167 26.76 -5.61 12.87
N TYR A 168 26.47 -6.80 12.35
CA TYR A 168 25.33 -7.64 12.71
C TYR A 168 25.83 -8.78 13.61
N THR A 169 25.40 -8.78 14.86
CA THR A 169 25.81 -9.77 15.85
C THR A 169 24.64 -10.63 16.30
N LEU A 170 24.75 -11.95 16.11
CA LEU A 170 23.80 -12.93 16.62
C LEU A 170 24.45 -13.70 17.78
N LYS A 171 23.72 -13.86 18.90
CA LYS A 171 24.11 -14.74 20.01
C LYS A 171 23.42 -16.08 19.88
N SER A 172 23.99 -17.14 20.46
CA SER A 172 23.44 -18.50 20.36
C SER A 172 22.06 -18.66 21.02
N ASP A 173 21.76 -17.83 22.02
CA ASP A 173 20.53 -17.89 22.83
C ASP A 173 19.57 -16.71 22.59
N ALA A 174 19.82 -15.86 21.60
CA ALA A 174 19.00 -14.69 21.30
C ALA A 174 18.00 -14.95 20.15
N ASN A 175 16.80 -14.39 20.24
CA ASN A 175 15.89 -14.27 19.08
C ASN A 175 16.00 -12.89 18.43
N TYR A 176 17.17 -12.26 18.53
CA TYR A 176 17.43 -10.93 18.00
C TYR A 176 18.86 -10.78 17.51
N VAL A 177 19.04 -9.91 16.52
CA VAL A 177 20.33 -9.47 15.99
C VAL A 177 20.64 -8.10 16.58
N ILE A 178 21.87 -7.92 17.07
CA ILE A 178 22.40 -6.61 17.49
C ILE A 178 22.98 -5.93 16.25
N ILE A 179 22.59 -4.70 15.99
CA ILE A 179 23.01 -3.91 14.82
C ILE A 179 23.77 -2.68 15.31
N GLU A 180 25.07 -2.63 15.03
CA GLU A 180 25.96 -1.56 15.47
C GLU A 180 26.48 -0.80 14.25
N THR A 181 26.00 0.44 14.04
CA THR A 181 26.46 1.29 12.94
C THR A 181 27.39 2.35 13.49
N ARG A 182 28.63 2.38 12.97
CA ARG A 182 29.70 3.28 13.39
C ARG A 182 29.88 4.38 12.36
N PHE A 183 29.78 5.60 12.86
CA PHE A 183 30.13 6.82 12.17
C PHE A 183 31.49 7.32 12.67
N GLN A 184 32.26 7.94 11.78
CA GLN A 184 33.57 8.49 12.08
C GLN A 184 33.56 9.97 11.70
N ASN A 185 33.94 10.83 12.64
CA ASN A 185 34.17 12.26 12.43
C ASN A 185 35.69 12.52 12.41
N ASP A 186 36.22 12.78 11.22
CA ASP A 186 37.62 13.10 10.98
C ASP A 186 37.92 14.60 11.11
N GLY A 187 36.90 15.42 11.37
CA GLY A 187 37.02 16.84 11.63
C GLY A 187 37.44 17.18 13.06
N GLU A 188 37.67 18.47 13.31
CA GLU A 188 38.08 18.99 14.62
C GLU A 188 36.89 19.44 15.49
N THR A 189 35.69 19.54 14.92
CA THR A 189 34.48 20.03 15.59
C THR A 189 33.40 18.96 15.69
N PRO A 190 32.53 18.99 16.71
CA PRO A 190 31.40 18.08 16.81
C PRO A 190 30.45 18.24 15.61
N LEU A 191 30.03 17.12 15.03
CA LEU A 191 29.06 17.07 13.93
C LEU A 191 27.67 16.78 14.47
N LYS A 192 26.61 17.38 13.92
CA LYS A 192 25.22 17.10 14.31
C LYS A 192 24.40 16.66 13.12
N MET A 193 23.75 15.50 13.20
CA MET A 193 22.82 15.02 12.16
C MET A 193 21.82 14.01 12.76
N PRO A 194 20.56 13.97 12.28
CA PRO A 194 19.64 12.91 12.66
C PRO A 194 20.15 11.56 12.13
N VAL A 195 19.89 10.50 12.89
CA VAL A 195 20.25 9.12 12.56
C VAL A 195 19.10 8.18 12.91
N GLY A 196 19.06 7.03 12.26
CA GLY A 196 18.15 5.96 12.61
C GLY A 196 18.12 4.89 11.53
N ASP A 197 16.93 4.37 11.22
CA ASP A 197 16.75 3.33 10.22
C ASP A 197 15.42 3.54 9.47
N TRP A 198 15.42 3.21 8.19
CA TRP A 198 14.22 3.02 7.38
C TRP A 198 13.74 1.59 7.56
N LEU A 199 12.43 1.41 7.76
CA LEU A 199 11.80 0.12 7.99
C LEU A 199 10.70 -0.12 6.97
N ASN A 200 10.61 -1.33 6.44
CA ASN A 200 9.46 -1.78 5.68
C ASN A 200 8.98 -3.13 6.22
N GLY A 201 7.72 -3.14 6.67
CA GLY A 201 7.05 -4.31 7.26
C GLY A 201 5.85 -4.77 6.44
N SER A 202 5.97 -4.81 5.10
CA SER A 202 4.86 -5.05 4.15
C SER A 202 4.18 -6.41 4.24
N GLY A 203 4.69 -7.36 5.03
CA GLY A 203 4.07 -8.69 5.13
C GLY A 203 2.62 -8.61 5.63
N THR A 204 1.98 -9.77 5.82
CA THR A 204 0.64 -9.84 6.42
C THR A 204 0.68 -9.57 7.93
N LEU A 205 1.08 -8.34 8.26
CA LEU A 205 1.47 -7.83 9.56
C LEU A 205 0.85 -6.45 9.78
N GLU A 206 0.61 -6.11 11.05
CA GLU A 206 0.08 -4.82 11.49
C GLU A 206 1.09 -4.14 12.43
N PRO A 207 1.32 -2.83 12.28
CA PRO A 207 2.27 -2.10 13.10
C PRO A 207 1.69 -1.81 14.50
N PHE A 208 2.50 -2.04 15.52
CA PHE A 208 2.20 -1.85 16.93
C PHE A 208 3.34 -1.09 17.60
N VAL A 209 3.00 -0.04 18.35
CA VAL A 209 3.96 0.73 19.15
C VAL A 209 3.57 0.65 20.62
N PRO A 210 4.44 0.13 21.52
CA PRO A 210 4.15 0.08 22.95
C PRO A 210 3.76 1.44 23.51
N ARG A 211 2.71 1.50 24.33
CA ARG A 211 2.08 2.71 24.89
C ARG A 211 1.43 3.64 23.86
N LYS A 212 1.26 3.20 22.61
CA LYS A 212 0.46 3.88 21.58
C LYS A 212 -0.63 2.96 21.04
N GLY A 213 -0.31 1.69 20.79
CA GLY A 213 -1.22 0.70 20.22
C GLY A 213 -0.96 0.41 18.76
N PHE A 214 -2.00 0.00 18.05
CA PHE A 214 -1.93 -0.23 16.62
C PHE A 214 -1.97 1.12 15.90
N VAL A 215 -0.95 1.39 15.09
CA VAL A 215 -0.65 2.72 14.59
C VAL A 215 -0.98 2.89 13.11
N ARG A 216 -1.62 4.01 12.74
CA ARG A 216 -1.80 4.43 11.35
C ARG A 216 -0.50 4.98 10.78
N GLY A 217 -0.35 4.97 9.46
CA GLY A 217 0.65 5.76 8.74
C GLY A 217 0.52 7.27 8.97
N ALA A 218 1.04 7.72 10.10
CA ALA A 218 1.09 9.10 10.58
C ALA A 218 2.29 9.25 11.53
N GLN A 219 2.60 10.48 11.93
CA GLN A 219 3.66 10.76 12.90
C GLN A 219 3.36 10.08 14.25
N ILE A 220 4.33 9.33 14.76
CA ILE A 220 4.27 8.67 16.07
C ILE A 220 5.46 9.12 16.89
N ASP A 221 5.19 9.83 17.99
CA ASP A 221 6.19 10.17 18.99
C ASP A 221 5.59 10.22 20.42
N PRO A 222 6.37 9.88 21.47
CA PRO A 222 7.63 9.15 21.38
C PRO A 222 7.41 7.69 20.95
N ILE A 223 8.40 7.11 20.28
CA ILE A 223 8.48 5.65 20.05
C ILE A 223 9.51 5.01 20.97
N ALA A 224 9.21 3.81 21.46
CA ALA A 224 10.16 2.97 22.20
C ALA A 224 10.69 1.81 21.35
N ALA A 225 9.83 1.31 20.46
CA ALA A 225 10.09 0.26 19.50
C ALA A 225 9.02 0.35 18.40
N MET A 226 9.31 -0.22 17.23
CA MET A 226 8.33 -0.50 16.19
C MET A 226 8.15 -2.03 16.12
N VAL A 227 6.93 -2.53 16.32
CA VAL A 227 6.62 -3.97 16.29
C VAL A 227 5.68 -4.23 15.11
N TYR A 228 5.92 -5.29 14.35
CA TYR A 228 5.04 -5.77 13.29
C TYR A 228 4.48 -7.12 13.72
N GLN A 229 3.22 -7.11 14.15
CA GLN A 229 2.49 -8.28 14.63
C GLN A 229 1.79 -8.97 13.47
N ALA A 230 1.65 -10.29 13.47
CA ALA A 230 0.81 -10.98 12.49
C ALA A 230 -0.65 -10.48 12.53
N MET A 231 -1.18 -10.12 11.36
CA MET A 231 -2.61 -9.88 11.19
C MET A 231 -3.37 -11.21 11.20
N GLU A 232 -2.86 -12.19 10.45
CA GLU A 232 -3.48 -13.51 10.30
C GLU A 232 -2.82 -14.55 11.20
N GLU A 233 -3.66 -15.36 11.85
CA GLU A 233 -3.26 -16.43 12.76
C GLU A 233 -2.26 -17.47 12.19
N ASN A 234 -2.27 -17.71 10.88
CA ASN A 234 -1.43 -18.71 10.21
C ASN A 234 -0.01 -18.18 9.88
N VAL A 235 0.21 -16.86 9.96
CA VAL A 235 1.51 -16.22 9.67
C VAL A 235 2.59 -16.71 10.61
N GLY A 236 2.31 -16.78 11.92
CA GLY A 236 3.18 -17.46 12.90
C GLY A 236 4.61 -16.91 13.01
N VAL A 237 4.82 -15.65 12.64
CA VAL A 237 6.05 -14.87 12.83
C VAL A 237 5.69 -13.40 13.05
N SER A 238 6.52 -12.68 13.79
CA SER A 238 6.38 -11.24 14.04
C SER A 238 7.77 -10.62 14.15
N TYR A 239 7.89 -9.30 14.00
CA TYR A 239 9.18 -8.61 14.01
C TYR A 239 9.18 -7.39 14.91
N GLY A 240 10.35 -6.96 15.37
CA GLY A 240 10.49 -5.72 16.09
C GLY A 240 11.82 -5.02 15.90
N TYR A 241 11.76 -3.70 15.78
CA TYR A 241 12.90 -2.80 15.80
C TYR A 241 12.97 -2.11 17.16
N PHE A 242 14.12 -2.24 17.82
CA PHE A 242 14.45 -1.56 19.08
C PHE A 242 15.77 -0.82 18.93
N TYR A 243 15.97 0.22 19.75
CA TYR A 243 17.24 0.94 19.82
C TYR A 243 17.69 1.03 21.28
N ASN A 244 18.98 1.29 21.53
CA ASN A 244 19.46 1.55 22.89
C ASN A 244 19.14 3.00 23.31
N PRO A 245 18.10 3.24 24.13
CA PRO A 245 17.67 4.61 24.44
C PRO A 245 18.69 5.36 25.31
N MET A 246 19.55 4.64 26.03
CA MET A 246 20.57 5.24 26.89
C MET A 246 21.60 6.07 26.10
N GLN A 247 21.73 5.83 24.78
CA GLN A 247 22.58 6.63 23.89
C GLN A 247 22.00 8.02 23.57
N PHE A 248 20.76 8.28 23.98
CA PHE A 248 19.97 9.50 23.72
C PHE A 248 19.43 10.12 25.02
N MET A 249 20.16 9.95 26.12
CA MET A 249 19.83 10.56 27.40
C MET A 249 20.26 12.03 27.46
N LYS A 250 19.41 12.87 28.02
CA LYS A 250 19.71 14.28 28.35
C LYS A 250 20.56 14.38 29.61
N GLU A 251 21.19 15.54 29.79
CA GLU A 251 21.93 15.85 31.01
C GLU A 251 21.07 15.78 32.29
N ASP A 252 19.75 16.01 32.19
CA ASP A 252 18.81 15.94 33.30
C ASP A 252 18.35 14.51 33.66
N GLY A 253 18.85 13.49 32.95
CA GLY A 253 18.50 12.08 33.14
C GLY A 253 17.20 11.63 32.45
N THR A 254 16.51 12.52 31.73
CA THR A 254 15.39 12.15 30.86
C THR A 254 15.87 11.74 29.47
N LEU A 255 15.00 11.12 28.66
CA LEU A 255 15.34 10.72 27.29
C LEU A 255 14.96 11.81 26.29
N HIS A 256 15.77 11.96 25.24
CA HIS A 256 15.31 12.62 24.03
C HIS A 256 14.20 11.77 23.37
N THR A 257 13.23 12.45 22.77
CA THR A 257 12.12 11.81 22.03
C THR A 257 12.67 11.21 20.75
N SER A 258 12.31 9.96 20.43
CA SER A 258 12.46 9.39 19.07
C SER A 258 11.10 9.41 18.38
N THR A 259 11.11 9.52 17.05
CA THR A 259 9.90 9.65 16.23
C THR A 259 9.90 8.66 15.07
N ALA A 260 8.72 8.16 14.70
CA ALA A 260 8.50 7.46 13.44
C ALA A 260 7.46 8.21 12.60
N LEU A 261 7.55 8.11 11.28
CA LEU A 261 6.52 8.58 10.36
C LEU A 261 6.42 7.57 9.23
N THR A 262 5.30 6.89 9.04
CA THR A 262 5.15 5.96 7.92
C THR A 262 4.53 6.67 6.71
N VAL A 263 5.13 6.52 5.54
CA VAL A 263 4.65 7.04 4.25
C VAL A 263 4.74 5.91 3.24
N SER A 264 3.64 5.61 2.55
CA SER A 264 3.56 4.53 1.54
C SER A 264 4.26 3.24 2.02
N GLY A 265 3.90 2.79 3.22
CA GLY A 265 4.40 1.54 3.79
C GLY A 265 5.88 1.53 4.25
N VAL A 266 6.60 2.63 4.05
CA VAL A 266 7.98 2.81 4.52
C VAL A 266 7.99 3.70 5.76
N THR A 267 8.69 3.27 6.80
CA THR A 267 8.71 3.90 8.12
C THR A 267 10.12 4.34 8.50
N PRO A 268 10.52 5.60 8.25
CA PRO A 268 11.68 6.21 8.89
C PRO A 268 11.48 6.29 10.39
N VAL A 269 12.46 5.75 11.12
CA VAL A 269 12.61 5.92 12.57
C VAL A 269 13.79 6.85 12.81
N VAL A 270 13.53 8.02 13.41
CA VAL A 270 14.57 9.01 13.76
C VAL A 270 14.82 8.96 15.26
N LEU A 271 16.07 8.68 15.64
CA LEU A 271 16.44 8.39 17.02
C LEU A 271 16.89 9.64 17.79
N GLY A 272 16.24 9.89 18.93
CA GLY A 272 16.56 11.03 19.80
C GLY A 272 16.19 12.39 19.20
N GLU A 273 15.36 12.42 18.16
CA GLU A 273 14.81 13.63 17.58
C GLU A 273 13.28 13.62 17.53
N GLY A 274 12.66 14.77 17.86
CA GLY A 274 11.26 15.03 17.57
C GLY A 274 11.08 15.51 16.12
N LEU A 275 10.04 15.06 15.40
CA LEU A 275 9.84 15.46 13.99
C LEU A 275 9.86 16.97 13.80
N LEU A 276 9.09 17.72 14.58
CA LEU A 276 9.00 19.19 14.47
C LEU A 276 10.25 19.93 14.97
N GLN A 277 11.21 19.22 15.57
CA GLN A 277 12.51 19.80 15.91
C GLN A 277 13.44 19.76 14.70
N VAL A 278 13.42 18.66 13.96
CA VAL A 278 14.24 18.47 12.76
C VAL A 278 13.62 19.20 11.56
N LEU A 279 12.28 19.17 11.46
CA LEU A 279 11.49 19.74 10.38
C LEU A 279 10.45 20.73 10.98
N PRO A 280 10.85 21.96 11.36
CA PRO A 280 9.96 22.89 12.04
C PRO A 280 8.83 23.40 11.14
N LEU A 281 7.63 23.57 11.70
CA LEU A 281 6.48 24.10 10.98
C LEU A 281 6.69 25.58 10.63
N ASN A 282 6.57 25.93 9.34
CA ASN A 282 6.74 27.30 8.85
C ASN A 282 8.01 28.00 9.38
N GLY A 283 9.06 27.22 9.65
CA GLY A 283 10.31 27.69 10.26
C GLY A 283 11.37 28.12 9.24
N GLY A 284 12.57 28.38 9.75
CA GLY A 284 13.78 28.58 8.94
C GLY A 284 14.99 27.82 9.48
N GLU A 285 16.14 27.97 8.82
CA GLU A 285 17.39 27.27 9.15
C GLU A 285 17.77 27.36 10.64
N GLY A 286 17.55 28.52 11.27
CA GLY A 286 17.85 28.74 12.68
C GLY A 286 16.92 28.02 13.67
N ASP A 287 15.78 27.49 13.21
CA ASP A 287 14.80 26.78 14.04
C ASP A 287 15.06 25.26 14.09
N VAL A 288 15.87 24.75 13.16
CA VAL A 288 16.21 23.32 13.08
C VAL A 288 17.09 22.91 14.25
N LYS A 289 16.62 21.92 15.01
CA LYS A 289 17.29 21.37 16.18
C LYS A 289 17.59 19.90 15.97
N VAL A 290 18.87 19.57 16.13
CA VAL A 290 19.40 18.22 16.08
C VAL A 290 20.19 17.95 17.36
N ASN A 291 19.83 16.88 18.06
CA ASN A 291 20.41 16.49 19.33
C ASN A 291 21.58 15.50 19.15
N PHE A 292 21.50 14.58 18.19
CA PHE A 292 22.55 13.59 17.95
C PHE A 292 23.85 14.25 17.47
N THR A 293 24.90 14.12 18.28
CA THR A 293 26.22 14.74 18.06
C THR A 293 27.35 13.70 17.93
N ILE A 294 28.18 13.77 16.90
CA ILE A 294 29.39 12.96 16.75
C ILE A 294 30.60 13.84 17.07
N GLU A 295 31.16 13.64 18.26
CA GLU A 295 32.44 14.24 18.65
C GLU A 295 33.58 13.77 17.72
N PRO A 296 34.68 14.53 17.56
CA PRO A 296 35.87 14.07 16.85
C PRO A 296 36.28 12.65 17.28
N GLY A 297 36.42 11.74 16.31
CA GLY A 297 36.54 10.30 16.55
C GLY A 297 35.29 9.52 16.11
N SER A 298 35.04 8.37 16.76
CA SER A 298 33.96 7.45 16.35
C SER A 298 32.76 7.49 17.29
N ARG A 299 31.54 7.47 16.75
CA ARG A 299 30.31 7.22 17.51
C ARG A 299 29.55 6.05 16.90
N THR A 300 29.06 5.14 17.75
CA THR A 300 28.30 3.96 17.33
C THR A 300 26.86 4.07 17.83
N ILE A 301 25.89 3.77 16.98
CA ILE A 301 24.48 3.58 17.37
C ILE A 301 24.16 2.09 17.44
N THR A 302 23.47 1.67 18.49
CA THR A 302 23.13 0.26 18.73
C THR A 302 21.62 0.07 18.63
N ARG A 303 21.21 -0.84 17.74
CA ARG A 303 19.83 -1.24 17.49
C ARG A 303 19.69 -2.76 17.60
N TYR A 304 18.45 -3.22 17.64
CA TYR A 304 18.13 -4.63 17.75
C TYR A 304 16.97 -4.95 16.82
N PHE A 305 17.14 -6.00 16.03
CA PHE A 305 16.08 -6.58 15.22
C PHE A 305 15.65 -7.90 15.86
N VAL A 306 14.40 -8.01 16.27
CA VAL A 306 13.84 -9.14 17.03
C VAL A 306 12.88 -9.91 16.15
N VAL A 307 12.93 -11.24 16.19
CA VAL A 307 11.96 -12.13 15.55
C VAL A 307 11.13 -12.83 16.63
N GLY A 308 9.82 -12.69 16.53
CA GLY A 308 8.80 -13.24 17.42
C GLY A 308 8.00 -14.37 16.78
N LYS A 309 6.91 -14.76 17.43
CA LYS A 309 6.10 -15.96 17.13
C LYS A 309 4.74 -15.66 16.52
N GLY A 310 4.51 -14.43 16.07
CA GLY A 310 3.23 -13.97 15.53
C GLY A 310 2.62 -12.84 16.34
N ASP A 311 2.78 -12.86 17.67
CA ASP A 311 2.23 -11.82 18.54
C ASP A 311 3.27 -10.73 18.90
N ALA A 312 2.80 -9.58 19.36
CA ALA A 312 3.67 -8.50 19.85
C ALA A 312 4.39 -8.87 21.16
N ALA A 313 3.80 -9.73 22.00
CA ALA A 313 4.38 -10.17 23.26
C ALA A 313 5.71 -10.88 23.08
N SER A 314 5.81 -11.82 22.14
CA SER A 314 7.05 -12.55 21.86
C SER A 314 8.18 -11.67 21.32
N VAL A 315 7.83 -10.59 20.60
CA VAL A 315 8.79 -9.56 20.15
C VAL A 315 9.25 -8.70 21.33
N ILE A 316 8.33 -8.27 22.18
CA ILE A 316 8.63 -7.45 23.36
C ILE A 316 9.46 -8.23 24.38
N ASP A 317 9.18 -9.52 24.60
CA ASP A 317 10.00 -10.41 25.45
C ASP A 317 11.47 -10.42 24.97
N GLY A 318 11.70 -10.52 23.66
CA GLY A 318 13.03 -10.46 23.05
C GLY A 318 13.69 -9.08 23.17
N GLY A 319 12.93 -8.01 22.93
CA GLY A 319 13.40 -6.63 23.12
C GLY A 319 13.78 -6.33 24.58
N PHE A 320 13.04 -6.86 25.54
CA PHE A 320 13.35 -6.73 26.96
C PHE A 320 14.64 -7.48 27.33
N GLN A 321 14.87 -8.66 26.74
CA GLN A 321 16.15 -9.36 26.89
C GLN A 321 17.31 -8.54 26.31
N ALA A 322 17.12 -7.96 25.12
CA ALA A 322 18.13 -7.15 24.44
C ALA A 322 18.51 -5.88 25.23
N LEU A 323 17.50 -5.18 25.75
CA LEU A 323 17.67 -3.90 26.46
C LEU A 323 17.90 -4.06 27.97
N GLY A 324 17.69 -5.25 28.53
CA GLY A 324 17.71 -5.49 29.97
C GLY A 324 16.62 -4.71 30.70
N VAL A 325 15.39 -4.70 30.16
CA VAL A 325 14.22 -4.07 30.80
C VAL A 325 13.79 -4.90 32.01
N SER A 326 13.52 -4.24 33.13
CA SER A 326 13.03 -4.95 34.32
C SER A 326 11.57 -5.34 34.11
N LYS A 327 11.29 -6.64 34.22
CA LYS A 327 10.01 -7.22 33.81
C LYS A 327 9.24 -7.90 34.92
N LEU A 328 7.93 -8.00 34.73
CA LEU A 328 7.01 -8.87 35.46
C LEU A 328 6.37 -9.85 34.47
N ARG A 329 6.22 -11.12 34.87
CA ARG A 329 5.65 -12.16 34.00
C ARG A 329 4.14 -12.24 34.18
N LEU A 330 3.39 -12.16 33.08
CA LEU A 330 1.96 -12.43 33.00
C LEU A 330 1.72 -13.80 32.37
N SER A 331 0.80 -14.60 32.94
CA SER A 331 0.32 -15.83 32.31
C SER A 331 -1.11 -16.17 32.73
N GLY A 332 -1.83 -16.83 31.83
CA GLY A 332 -3.23 -17.17 32.04
C GLY A 332 -3.81 -18.05 30.95
N VAL A 333 -5.14 -18.15 30.95
CA VAL A 333 -5.94 -18.93 29.98
C VAL A 333 -7.14 -18.12 29.50
N VAL A 334 -7.49 -18.25 28.23
CA VAL A 334 -8.71 -17.71 27.61
C VAL A 334 -9.73 -18.83 27.43
N LYS A 335 -10.98 -18.56 27.81
CA LYS A 335 -12.12 -19.47 27.72
C LYS A 335 -13.35 -18.79 27.12
N ASP A 336 -14.26 -19.56 26.53
CA ASP A 336 -15.58 -19.08 26.11
C ASP A 336 -16.61 -19.13 27.26
N SER A 337 -17.88 -18.83 26.96
CA SER A 337 -18.99 -18.88 27.93
C SER A 337 -19.33 -20.31 28.38
N GLY A 338 -18.97 -21.34 27.61
CA GLY A 338 -19.07 -22.75 27.98
C GLY A 338 -17.93 -23.24 28.89
N GLY A 339 -16.83 -22.48 28.96
CA GLY A 339 -15.64 -22.80 29.74
C GLY A 339 -14.57 -23.56 28.96
N ASP A 340 -14.77 -23.72 27.65
CA ASP A 340 -13.82 -24.37 26.74
C ASP A 340 -12.67 -23.41 26.39
N PRO A 341 -11.44 -23.93 26.18
CA PRO A 341 -10.30 -23.11 25.82
C PRO A 341 -10.51 -22.45 24.44
N VAL A 342 -10.14 -21.18 24.33
CA VAL A 342 -10.23 -20.45 23.06
C VAL A 342 -8.84 -20.10 22.58
N ALA A 343 -8.45 -20.72 21.46
CA ALA A 343 -7.22 -20.42 20.77
C ALA A 343 -7.26 -19.04 20.12
N LYS A 344 -6.08 -18.43 20.01
CA LYS A 344 -5.80 -17.28 19.17
C LYS A 344 -6.67 -16.05 19.47
N ALA A 345 -7.15 -15.96 20.71
CA ALA A 345 -7.72 -14.74 21.24
C ALA A 345 -6.57 -13.77 21.56
N ARG A 346 -6.82 -12.47 21.35
CA ARG A 346 -5.87 -11.39 21.63
C ARG A 346 -6.01 -10.99 23.08
N VAL A 347 -4.95 -11.19 23.86
CA VAL A 347 -4.86 -10.74 25.25
C VAL A 347 -4.01 -9.48 25.30
N VAL A 348 -4.64 -8.36 25.60
CA VAL A 348 -4.02 -7.03 25.56
C VAL A 348 -3.74 -6.56 26.98
N ALA A 349 -2.49 -6.22 27.27
CA ALA A 349 -2.13 -5.54 28.50
C ALA A 349 -2.18 -4.03 28.26
N ILE A 350 -2.89 -3.30 29.13
CA ILE A 350 -3.15 -1.88 29.00
C ILE A 350 -2.56 -1.16 30.20
N ASP A 351 -1.71 -0.17 29.96
CA ASP A 351 -1.12 0.70 30.98
C ASP A 351 -2.19 1.66 31.53
N THR A 352 -2.35 1.65 32.85
CA THR A 352 -3.38 2.43 33.56
C THR A 352 -2.80 3.48 34.49
N SER A 353 -1.56 3.89 34.25
CA SER A 353 -0.93 4.94 35.05
C SER A 353 -1.58 6.32 34.88
N ASP A 354 -2.23 6.57 33.74
CA ASP A 354 -3.03 7.77 33.56
C ASP A 354 -4.36 7.64 34.33
N PRO A 355 -4.72 8.60 35.19
CA PRO A 355 -5.98 8.56 35.93
C PRO A 355 -7.22 8.66 35.03
N GLU A 356 -7.11 9.21 33.83
CA GLU A 356 -8.19 9.29 32.85
C GLU A 356 -8.24 8.00 32.01
N PRO A 357 -9.31 7.20 32.09
CA PRO A 357 -9.43 5.95 31.34
C PRO A 357 -9.33 6.09 29.82
N ALA A 358 -9.68 7.27 29.28
CA ALA A 358 -9.53 7.56 27.86
C ALA A 358 -8.06 7.59 27.39
N ASN A 359 -7.12 7.78 28.32
CA ASN A 359 -5.68 7.83 28.06
C ASN A 359 -4.98 6.48 28.32
N HIS A 360 -5.73 5.42 28.65
CA HIS A 360 -5.18 4.09 28.85
C HIS A 360 -4.72 3.50 27.52
N VAL A 361 -3.48 3.03 27.46
CA VAL A 361 -2.82 2.63 26.20
C VAL A 361 -2.31 1.20 26.27
N PRO A 362 -2.43 0.42 25.18
CA PRO A 362 -1.89 -0.92 25.13
C PRO A 362 -0.35 -0.90 25.13
N VAL A 363 0.25 -1.88 25.81
CA VAL A 363 1.72 -2.04 25.87
C VAL A 363 2.21 -3.28 25.18
N THR A 364 1.38 -4.31 25.08
CA THR A 364 1.67 -5.55 24.35
C THR A 364 0.37 -6.32 24.10
N VAL A 365 0.45 -7.27 23.16
CA VAL A 365 -0.63 -8.20 22.80
C VAL A 365 -0.04 -9.60 22.70
N ALA A 366 -0.65 -10.57 23.40
CA ALA A 366 -0.31 -11.98 23.32
C ALA A 366 -1.45 -12.76 22.64
N PHE A 367 -1.11 -13.79 21.87
CA PHE A 367 -2.12 -14.71 21.34
C PHE A 367 -2.24 -15.93 22.26
N SER A 368 -3.47 -16.40 22.48
CA SER A 368 -3.68 -17.68 23.17
C SER A 368 -3.36 -18.88 22.28
N ASP A 369 -2.83 -19.96 22.85
CA ASP A 369 -2.59 -21.23 22.14
C ASP A 369 -3.86 -22.09 22.02
N GLU A 370 -3.75 -23.28 21.41
CA GLU A 370 -4.85 -24.25 21.26
C GLU A 370 -5.50 -24.70 22.58
N GLN A 371 -4.82 -24.53 23.71
CA GLN A 371 -5.33 -24.81 25.05
C GLN A 371 -5.78 -23.52 25.76
N GLY A 372 -5.85 -22.41 25.04
CA GLY A 372 -6.23 -21.10 25.52
C GLY A 372 -5.13 -20.41 26.32
N ASN A 373 -3.94 -21.00 26.51
CA ASN A 373 -2.91 -20.40 27.36
C ASN A 373 -2.27 -19.19 26.68
N PHE A 374 -1.92 -18.18 27.45
CA PHE A 374 -1.16 -17.04 26.99
C PHE A 374 -0.08 -16.63 28.01
N SER A 375 0.93 -15.91 27.54
CA SER A 375 1.93 -15.29 28.41
C SER A 375 2.58 -14.07 27.78
N ALA A 376 3.00 -13.12 28.61
CA ALA A 376 3.72 -11.92 28.17
C ALA A 376 4.65 -11.41 29.28
N ASP A 377 5.76 -10.79 28.93
CA ASP A 377 6.52 -9.96 29.85
C ASP A 377 6.03 -8.51 29.78
N LEU A 378 5.71 -7.92 30.94
CA LEU A 378 5.34 -6.50 31.05
C LEU A 378 6.46 -5.73 31.75
N SER A 379 6.63 -4.47 31.37
CA SER A 379 7.61 -3.60 32.05
C SER A 379 7.21 -3.39 33.51
N SER A 380 8.18 -3.36 34.42
CA SER A 380 7.93 -3.02 35.82
C SER A 380 8.04 -1.52 36.12
N GLY A 381 8.34 -0.69 35.11
CA GLY A 381 8.34 0.78 35.22
C GLY A 381 9.37 1.36 36.20
N ARG A 382 10.42 0.61 36.57
CA ARG A 382 11.34 0.98 37.66
C ARG A 382 12.24 2.17 37.33
N ASP A 383 12.71 2.25 36.09
CA ASP A 383 13.61 3.29 35.63
C ASP A 383 13.11 3.99 34.35
N VAL A 384 13.89 4.94 33.83
CA VAL A 384 13.52 5.74 32.66
C VAL A 384 13.35 4.90 31.39
N LYS A 385 14.12 3.82 31.23
CA LYS A 385 14.06 2.91 30.09
C LYS A 385 12.84 2.00 30.21
N ASP A 386 12.60 1.44 31.39
CA ASP A 386 11.43 0.60 31.66
C ASP A 386 10.12 1.36 31.38
N LYS A 387 10.04 2.63 31.77
CA LYS A 387 8.87 3.50 31.57
C LYS A 387 8.54 3.79 30.11
N MET A 388 9.46 3.54 29.18
CA MET A 388 9.15 3.62 27.75
C MET A 388 8.16 2.53 27.31
N PHE A 389 8.21 1.36 27.96
CA PHE A 389 7.40 0.19 27.59
C PHE A 389 6.20 -0.02 28.51
N GLY A 390 6.16 0.65 29.67
CA GLY A 390 5.00 0.64 30.55
C GLY A 390 5.32 1.11 31.96
N SER A 391 4.30 1.50 32.69
CA SER A 391 4.39 2.09 34.03
C SER A 391 4.60 1.11 35.18
N GLY A 392 4.37 -0.18 34.94
CA GLY A 392 4.29 -1.19 36.00
C GLY A 392 2.87 -1.41 36.56
N THR A 393 1.87 -0.63 36.12
CA THR A 393 0.46 -0.80 36.49
C THR A 393 -0.41 -1.07 35.27
N TYR A 394 -1.11 -2.21 35.27
CA TYR A 394 -1.82 -2.69 34.07
C TYR A 394 -3.22 -3.24 34.35
N THR A 395 -4.13 -3.11 33.38
CA THR A 395 -5.34 -3.93 33.26
C THR A 395 -5.17 -4.93 32.10
N ILE A 396 -5.85 -6.07 32.17
CA ILE A 396 -5.80 -7.10 31.12
C ILE A 396 -7.16 -7.20 30.44
N HIS A 397 -7.15 -7.05 29.12
CA HIS A 397 -8.31 -7.20 28.24
C HIS A 397 -8.16 -8.44 27.35
N VAL A 398 -9.28 -8.96 26.86
CA VAL A 398 -9.30 -10.04 25.88
C VAL A 398 -10.26 -9.70 24.75
N TYR A 399 -9.86 -10.01 23.52
CA TYR A 399 -10.62 -9.76 22.31
C TYR A 399 -10.55 -10.94 21.36
N LYS A 400 -11.69 -11.27 20.76
CA LYS A 400 -11.82 -12.16 19.62
C LYS A 400 -13.08 -11.76 18.86
N GLU A 401 -12.99 -11.65 17.54
CA GLU A 401 -14.13 -11.21 16.73
C GLU A 401 -15.29 -12.22 16.79
N GLY A 402 -16.52 -11.72 16.69
CA GLY A 402 -17.72 -12.54 16.77
C GLY A 402 -18.16 -12.87 18.20
N TYR A 403 -17.49 -12.36 19.24
CA TYR A 403 -17.87 -12.53 20.64
C TYR A 403 -18.35 -11.21 21.26
N VAL A 404 -19.37 -11.28 22.12
CA VAL A 404 -19.88 -10.10 22.87
C VAL A 404 -20.46 -10.48 24.23
N PHE A 405 -20.21 -9.66 25.25
CA PHE A 405 -20.90 -9.76 26.54
C PHE A 405 -22.27 -9.06 26.52
N ALA A 406 -23.25 -9.65 27.20
CA ALA A 406 -24.60 -9.07 27.31
C ALA A 406 -24.56 -7.63 27.84
N GLY A 407 -25.07 -6.68 27.03
CA GLY A 407 -25.23 -5.27 27.43
C GLY A 407 -24.05 -4.34 27.15
N GLY A 408 -23.03 -4.73 26.36
CA GLY A 408 -21.95 -3.80 25.98
C GLY A 408 -21.04 -4.29 24.86
N PRO A 409 -20.12 -3.43 24.35
CA PRO A 409 -19.30 -3.70 23.16
C PRO A 409 -18.05 -4.54 23.44
N LYS A 410 -17.89 -5.10 24.64
CA LYS A 410 -16.69 -5.88 25.01
C LYS A 410 -16.86 -7.34 24.59
N ALA A 411 -15.84 -7.87 23.91
CA ALA A 411 -15.78 -9.29 23.56
C ALA A 411 -15.56 -10.20 24.77
N GLY A 412 -14.81 -9.73 25.78
CA GLY A 412 -14.51 -10.53 26.96
C GLY A 412 -14.09 -9.72 28.21
N LYS A 413 -13.72 -10.43 29.28
CA LYS A 413 -13.26 -9.90 30.58
C LYS A 413 -12.20 -10.80 31.19
N CYS A 414 -11.27 -10.26 31.97
CA CYS A 414 -10.21 -11.05 32.62
C CYS A 414 -10.24 -10.91 34.14
N SER A 415 -9.90 -11.98 34.86
CA SER A 415 -9.72 -11.97 36.33
C SER A 415 -8.47 -11.19 36.72
N GLY A 416 -8.49 -10.47 37.84
CA GLY A 416 -7.31 -9.74 38.31
C GLY A 416 -7.01 -8.48 37.50
N GLY A 417 -8.07 -7.75 37.11
CA GLY A 417 -8.04 -6.59 36.21
C GLY A 417 -7.17 -5.40 36.63
N SER A 418 -6.36 -5.48 37.68
CA SER A 418 -5.30 -4.51 37.96
C SER A 418 -4.07 -5.24 38.52
N LEU A 419 -2.92 -5.06 37.89
CA LEU A 419 -1.61 -5.59 38.29
C LEU A 419 -0.74 -4.43 38.76
N ASP A 420 -0.05 -4.58 39.90
CA ASP A 420 0.86 -3.58 40.47
C ASP A 420 2.27 -4.18 40.66
N ALA A 421 3.29 -3.32 40.50
CA ALA A 421 4.72 -3.61 40.42
C ALA A 421 5.31 -4.32 41.66
N GLY A 422 4.54 -4.48 42.74
CA GLY A 422 4.93 -5.24 43.93
C GLY A 422 5.03 -6.75 43.72
N THR A 423 4.49 -7.30 42.62
CA THR A 423 4.52 -8.74 42.32
C THR A 423 5.38 -9.02 41.08
N ASN A 424 6.44 -9.83 41.21
CA ASN A 424 7.33 -10.17 40.09
C ASN A 424 6.67 -11.12 39.06
N THR A 425 5.55 -11.75 39.40
CA THR A 425 4.86 -12.74 38.56
C THR A 425 3.39 -12.77 38.89
N VAL A 426 2.55 -12.69 37.87
CA VAL A 426 1.09 -12.83 37.93
C VAL A 426 0.72 -14.06 37.10
N THR A 427 0.22 -15.08 37.76
CA THR A 427 -0.16 -16.36 37.14
C THR A 427 -1.62 -16.68 37.40
N GLY A 428 -2.24 -17.46 36.53
CA GLY A 428 -3.62 -17.91 36.71
C GLY A 428 -4.67 -16.86 36.35
N VAL A 429 -4.33 -15.89 35.50
CA VAL A 429 -5.34 -14.98 34.93
C VAL A 429 -6.30 -15.80 34.06
N VAL A 430 -7.60 -15.70 34.33
CA VAL A 430 -8.65 -16.31 33.52
C VAL A 430 -9.38 -15.22 32.76
N CYS A 431 -9.27 -15.25 31.44
CA CYS A 431 -10.03 -14.41 30.54
C CYS A 431 -11.22 -15.20 29.99
N SER A 432 -12.42 -14.62 30.07
CA SER A 432 -13.66 -15.21 29.57
C SER A 432 -14.23 -14.35 28.46
N LEU A 433 -14.46 -14.94 27.28
CA LEU A 433 -15.21 -14.34 26.19
C LEU A 433 -16.72 -14.46 26.45
N GLY A 434 -17.49 -13.59 25.81
CA GLY A 434 -18.95 -13.57 25.88
C GLY A 434 -19.63 -14.61 24.99
N GLU A 435 -20.86 -14.32 24.57
CA GLU A 435 -21.64 -15.17 23.66
C GLU A 435 -21.22 -14.94 22.20
N THR A 436 -21.37 -15.98 21.38
CA THR A 436 -21.14 -15.96 19.93
C THR A 436 -22.20 -16.80 19.23
N GLY A 437 -22.50 -16.52 17.96
CA GLY A 437 -23.27 -17.39 17.07
C GLY A 437 -22.51 -17.61 15.76
N SER A 438 -23.07 -18.45 14.87
CA SER A 438 -22.44 -18.78 13.60
C SER A 438 -23.35 -18.58 12.40
N VAL A 439 -22.75 -18.29 11.26
CA VAL A 439 -23.41 -18.24 9.95
C VAL A 439 -22.70 -19.19 9.02
N SER A 440 -23.46 -20.06 8.34
CA SER A 440 -22.97 -20.82 7.18
C SER A 440 -23.47 -20.15 5.90
N VAL A 441 -22.59 -19.89 4.94
CA VAL A 441 -22.94 -19.21 3.69
C VAL A 441 -22.52 -20.02 2.47
N SER A 442 -23.33 -20.03 1.41
CA SER A 442 -22.97 -20.63 0.13
C SER A 442 -23.43 -19.77 -1.04
N ALA A 443 -22.71 -19.81 -2.15
CA ALA A 443 -23.09 -19.19 -3.41
C ALA A 443 -23.06 -20.24 -4.52
N THR A 444 -24.10 -20.30 -5.34
CA THR A 444 -24.20 -21.24 -6.45
C THR A 444 -24.70 -20.59 -7.73
N GLU A 445 -24.28 -21.12 -8.87
CA GLU A 445 -24.83 -20.85 -10.20
C GLU A 445 -25.19 -22.20 -10.84
N ASP A 446 -26.45 -22.38 -11.23
CA ASP A 446 -26.99 -23.64 -11.75
C ASP A 446 -26.65 -24.87 -10.88
N GLY A 447 -26.56 -24.67 -9.56
CA GLY A 447 -26.27 -25.69 -8.56
C GLY A 447 -24.78 -25.99 -8.35
N ALA A 448 -23.87 -25.38 -9.12
CA ALA A 448 -22.43 -25.46 -8.89
C ALA A 448 -21.95 -24.34 -7.96
N ALA A 449 -21.01 -24.62 -7.07
CA ALA A 449 -20.40 -23.61 -6.22
C ALA A 449 -19.64 -22.58 -7.08
N ILE A 450 -19.71 -21.31 -6.68
CA ILE A 450 -19.01 -20.21 -7.36
C ILE A 450 -18.33 -19.29 -6.35
N PRO A 451 -17.23 -18.63 -6.74
CA PRO A 451 -16.66 -17.55 -5.95
C PRO A 451 -17.66 -16.41 -5.78
N ALA A 452 -17.72 -15.83 -4.58
CA ALA A 452 -18.59 -14.71 -4.29
C ALA A 452 -18.09 -13.91 -3.08
N ARG A 453 -18.39 -12.62 -3.08
CA ARG A 453 -18.23 -11.75 -1.93
C ARG A 453 -19.44 -11.87 -1.02
N VAL A 454 -19.20 -11.94 0.28
CA VAL A 454 -20.20 -11.95 1.35
C VAL A 454 -20.03 -10.67 2.16
N THR A 455 -21.00 -9.74 2.07
CA THR A 455 -20.98 -8.47 2.81
C THR A 455 -22.00 -8.53 3.95
N ILE A 456 -21.56 -8.26 5.17
CA ILE A 456 -22.39 -8.34 6.37
C ILE A 456 -22.71 -6.92 6.85
N VAL A 457 -23.98 -6.55 6.79
CA VAL A 457 -24.50 -5.28 7.29
C VAL A 457 -25.08 -5.48 8.68
N GLY A 458 -24.61 -4.70 9.65
CA GLY A 458 -25.12 -4.68 11.01
C GLY A 458 -26.25 -3.68 11.19
N PHE A 459 -27.18 -3.97 12.09
CA PHE A 459 -28.19 -3.02 12.55
C PHE A 459 -28.04 -2.79 14.03
N GLU A 460 -28.11 -1.53 14.49
CA GLU A 460 -28.10 -1.21 15.91
C GLU A 460 -29.11 -2.06 16.72
N PRO A 461 -28.69 -2.71 17.82
CA PRO A 461 -27.34 -2.72 18.38
C PRO A 461 -26.49 -3.88 17.83
N SER A 462 -26.01 -3.79 16.59
CA SER A 462 -24.83 -4.52 16.16
C SER A 462 -23.69 -3.97 16.99
N PRO A 463 -22.75 -4.78 17.48
CA PRO A 463 -21.59 -4.25 18.19
C PRO A 463 -20.97 -3.19 17.29
N THR A 464 -21.07 -1.92 17.70
CA THR A 464 -20.17 -0.92 17.17
C THR A 464 -18.82 -1.47 17.56
N HIS A 465 -18.06 -1.92 16.56
CA HIS A 465 -16.66 -2.20 16.79
C HIS A 465 -16.12 -0.98 17.55
N PRO A 466 -15.41 -1.16 18.68
CA PRO A 466 -14.99 -0.05 19.54
C PRO A 466 -13.86 0.76 18.88
N TYR A 467 -14.07 1.18 17.64
CA TYR A 467 -13.29 2.18 16.95
C TYR A 467 -13.53 3.49 17.70
N GLY A 468 -12.50 3.92 18.43
CA GLY A 468 -12.45 5.30 18.87
C GLY A 468 -12.62 6.20 17.66
N GLN A 469 -13.31 7.31 17.84
CA GLN A 469 -13.26 8.41 16.87
C GLN A 469 -11.77 8.70 16.58
N PRO A 470 -11.39 8.96 15.31
CA PRO A 470 -10.07 9.48 14.99
C PRO A 470 -9.73 10.63 15.95
N PRO A 471 -8.54 10.64 16.58
CA PRO A 471 -7.31 9.98 16.14
C PRO A 471 -6.92 8.71 16.93
N ASN A 472 -7.84 8.03 17.62
CA ASN A 472 -7.43 6.94 18.52
C ASN A 472 -6.78 5.76 17.80
N PHE A 473 -5.51 5.49 18.13
CA PHE A 473 -4.80 4.26 17.82
C PHE A 473 -5.62 3.03 18.21
N GLY A 474 -5.55 1.97 17.40
CA GLY A 474 -6.32 0.75 17.64
C GLY A 474 -5.89 0.06 18.94
N LEU A 475 -6.86 -0.37 19.75
CA LEU A 475 -6.59 -1.08 21.01
C LEU A 475 -6.32 -2.58 20.78
N TYR A 476 -7.04 -3.18 19.83
CA TYR A 476 -7.05 -4.63 19.60
C TYR A 476 -6.47 -5.04 18.24
N SER A 477 -6.50 -4.16 17.25
CA SER A 477 -6.03 -4.38 15.87
C SER A 477 -5.79 -3.04 15.19
N ASP A 478 -5.11 -3.05 14.04
CA ASP A 478 -5.08 -1.88 13.16
C ASP A 478 -6.45 -1.68 12.48
N VAL A 479 -7.07 -0.56 12.79
CA VAL A 479 -8.42 -0.21 12.35
C VAL A 479 -8.46 0.33 10.92
N ASN A 480 -7.31 0.69 10.35
CA ASN A 480 -7.21 1.27 9.01
C ASN A 480 -7.01 0.19 7.94
N LEU A 481 -6.15 -0.81 8.20
CA LEU A 481 -5.98 -1.96 7.31
C LEU A 481 -7.30 -2.71 7.09
N GLU A 482 -8.19 -2.66 8.08
CA GLU A 482 -9.53 -3.21 8.02
C GLU A 482 -10.62 -2.13 8.09
N GLU A 483 -10.36 -0.93 7.56
CA GLU A 483 -11.35 0.14 7.55
C GLU A 483 -12.62 -0.33 6.82
N LYS A 484 -13.75 -0.25 7.53
CA LYS A 484 -15.05 -0.71 7.05
C LYS A 484 -15.94 0.49 6.75
N PRO A 485 -16.62 0.53 5.59
CA PRO A 485 -17.67 1.51 5.34
C PRO A 485 -18.73 1.48 6.45
N TYR A 486 -19.35 2.62 6.72
CA TYR A 486 -20.38 2.73 7.75
C TYR A 486 -21.48 1.67 7.59
N GLY A 487 -21.80 0.95 8.67
CA GLY A 487 -22.80 -0.12 8.71
C GLY A 487 -22.30 -1.51 8.29
N ILE A 488 -21.10 -1.62 7.70
CA ILE A 488 -20.47 -2.91 7.37
C ILE A 488 -19.78 -3.48 8.62
N VAL A 489 -20.19 -4.67 9.04
CA VAL A 489 -19.59 -5.41 10.16
C VAL A 489 -18.34 -6.15 9.69
N ASP A 490 -18.46 -6.81 8.55
CA ASP A 490 -17.34 -7.49 7.90
C ASP A 490 -17.64 -7.87 6.45
N LEU A 491 -16.61 -8.31 5.73
CA LEU A 491 -16.66 -8.72 4.34
C LEU A 491 -15.78 -9.95 4.12
N LEU A 492 -16.35 -11.05 3.62
CA LEU A 492 -15.65 -12.32 3.41
C LEU A 492 -15.75 -12.76 1.95
N TYR A 493 -14.91 -13.72 1.54
CA TYR A 493 -14.89 -14.25 0.18
C TYR A 493 -15.09 -15.77 0.18
N LEU A 494 -15.97 -16.26 -0.68
CA LEU A 494 -16.10 -17.67 -1.01
C LEU A 494 -15.13 -18.02 -2.14
N ASP A 495 -14.39 -19.11 -1.96
CA ASP A 495 -13.54 -19.72 -2.98
C ASP A 495 -14.38 -20.56 -3.97
N PRO A 496 -13.79 -21.06 -5.07
CA PRO A 496 -14.52 -21.90 -6.04
C PRO A 496 -15.03 -23.23 -5.50
N SER A 497 -14.50 -23.70 -4.36
CA SER A 497 -14.99 -24.90 -3.68
C SER A 497 -16.16 -24.59 -2.72
N GLY A 498 -16.52 -23.32 -2.56
CA GLY A 498 -17.57 -22.86 -1.65
C GLY A 498 -17.10 -22.72 -0.19
N ASN A 499 -15.79 -22.76 0.08
CA ASN A 499 -15.25 -22.45 1.40
C ASN A 499 -14.96 -20.96 1.51
N LEU A 500 -14.94 -20.44 2.73
CA LEU A 500 -14.47 -19.07 2.97
C LEU A 500 -12.95 -19.04 2.84
N ALA A 501 -12.46 -18.16 1.98
CA ALA A 501 -11.05 -17.87 1.84
C ALA A 501 -10.51 -17.29 3.16
N PRO A 502 -9.32 -17.72 3.61
CA PRO A 502 -8.62 -17.07 4.70
C PRO A 502 -8.44 -15.57 4.40
N ARG A 503 -8.77 -14.75 5.40
CA ARG A 503 -8.65 -13.30 5.35
C ARG A 503 -8.53 -12.79 6.77
N GLY A 504 -7.45 -12.06 7.06
CA GLY A 504 -7.37 -11.11 8.18
C GLY A 504 -7.93 -11.60 9.53
N HIS A 505 -8.46 -10.67 10.33
CA HIS A 505 -8.92 -10.94 11.68
C HIS A 505 -10.13 -11.91 11.71
N HIS A 506 -10.27 -12.59 12.85
CA HIS A 506 -10.84 -13.93 12.91
C HIS A 506 -12.33 -14.01 13.23
N ARG A 507 -13.16 -14.02 12.17
CA ARG A 507 -14.52 -14.57 12.23
C ARG A 507 -14.61 -16.02 11.77
N LEU A 508 -13.66 -16.55 10.99
CA LEU A 508 -13.75 -17.89 10.42
C LEU A 508 -13.81 -19.01 11.47
N ILE A 509 -14.73 -19.95 11.26
CA ILE A 509 -14.81 -21.22 12.01
C ILE A 509 -14.12 -22.33 11.22
N GLY A 510 -14.31 -22.33 9.91
CA GLY A 510 -13.79 -23.33 8.97
C GLY A 510 -14.82 -23.65 7.88
N GLY A 511 -14.36 -24.13 6.73
CA GLY A 511 -15.22 -24.36 5.57
C GLY A 511 -15.96 -23.09 5.19
N ASN A 512 -17.28 -23.14 5.11
CA ASN A 512 -18.14 -22.02 4.73
C ASN A 512 -18.79 -21.28 5.91
N GLN A 513 -18.20 -21.40 7.11
CA GLN A 513 -18.77 -20.89 8.36
C GLN A 513 -17.92 -19.81 9.02
N PHE A 514 -18.59 -18.79 9.56
CA PHE A 514 -17.99 -17.71 10.33
C PHE A 514 -18.83 -17.34 11.56
N ARG A 515 -18.20 -16.67 12.53
CA ARG A 515 -18.79 -16.21 13.78
C ARG A 515 -19.32 -14.80 13.62
N LEU A 516 -20.49 -14.57 14.20
CA LEU A 516 -21.02 -13.25 14.46
C LEU A 516 -21.46 -13.17 15.91
N GLU A 517 -21.44 -11.96 16.44
CA GLU A 517 -22.10 -11.65 17.69
C GLU A 517 -23.62 -11.96 17.56
N PRO A 518 -24.31 -12.39 18.62
CA PRO A 518 -25.75 -12.61 18.53
C PRO A 518 -26.50 -11.31 18.22
N GLY A 519 -27.33 -11.30 17.17
CA GLY A 519 -27.96 -10.07 16.70
C GLY A 519 -28.70 -10.19 15.36
N GLU A 520 -29.15 -9.05 14.84
CA GLU A 520 -29.82 -8.92 13.55
C GLU A 520 -28.83 -8.40 12.50
N TYR A 521 -28.80 -9.06 11.34
CA TYR A 521 -27.90 -8.70 10.24
C TYR A 521 -28.62 -8.78 8.89
N GLU A 522 -28.09 -8.07 7.90
CA GLU A 522 -28.45 -8.25 6.50
C GLU A 522 -27.20 -8.67 5.73
N ILE A 523 -27.28 -9.82 5.07
CA ILE A 523 -26.16 -10.43 4.35
C ILE A 523 -26.43 -10.31 2.86
N TYR A 524 -25.45 -9.75 2.15
CA TYR A 524 -25.40 -9.67 0.70
C TYR A 524 -24.38 -10.66 0.17
N VAL A 525 -24.72 -11.36 -0.91
CA VAL A 525 -23.81 -12.24 -1.64
C VAL A 525 -23.76 -11.79 -3.11
N THR A 526 -22.56 -11.47 -3.61
CA THR A 526 -22.35 -10.85 -4.93
C THR A 526 -21.17 -11.49 -5.68
N ARG A 527 -21.18 -11.47 -7.02
CA ARG A 527 -20.03 -11.86 -7.86
C ARG A 527 -19.72 -10.77 -8.91
N GLY A 528 -19.20 -9.64 -8.46
CA GLY A 528 -18.98 -8.47 -9.31
C GLY A 528 -20.25 -7.87 -9.94
N PRO A 529 -20.11 -6.93 -10.88
CA PRO A 529 -21.24 -6.21 -11.48
C PRO A 529 -22.00 -6.99 -12.56
N GLU A 530 -21.42 -8.06 -13.11
CA GLU A 530 -22.05 -8.86 -14.18
C GLU A 530 -23.12 -9.83 -13.66
N TYR A 531 -23.10 -10.15 -12.37
CA TYR A 531 -23.97 -11.15 -11.74
C TYR A 531 -25.04 -10.49 -10.89
N SER A 532 -26.19 -11.16 -10.73
CA SER A 532 -27.26 -10.78 -9.81
C SER A 532 -26.77 -10.69 -8.35
N VAL A 533 -27.52 -10.01 -7.48
CA VAL A 533 -27.24 -9.93 -6.04
C VAL A 533 -28.23 -10.79 -5.26
N HIS A 534 -27.74 -11.57 -4.30
CA HIS A 534 -28.57 -12.21 -3.29
C HIS A 534 -28.56 -11.39 -1.99
N LYS A 535 -29.72 -11.23 -1.36
CA LYS A 535 -29.91 -10.44 -0.15
C LYS A 535 -30.79 -11.21 0.84
N GLN A 536 -30.30 -11.42 2.07
CA GLN A 536 -31.04 -12.12 3.12
C GLN A 536 -30.86 -11.45 4.49
N ARG A 537 -31.98 -11.15 5.17
CA ARG A 537 -31.96 -10.75 6.58
C ARG A 537 -31.88 -11.99 7.47
N VAL A 538 -31.02 -11.96 8.48
CA VAL A 538 -30.80 -13.07 9.41
C VAL A 538 -30.78 -12.61 10.87
N THR A 539 -31.26 -13.50 11.74
CA THR A 539 -31.10 -13.38 13.20
C THR A 539 -30.10 -14.44 13.63
N VAL A 540 -28.97 -14.02 14.21
CA VAL A 540 -27.93 -14.90 14.75
C VAL A 540 -28.20 -15.16 16.23
N PRO A 541 -28.59 -16.39 16.63
CA PRO A 541 -28.85 -16.71 18.04
C PRO A 541 -27.55 -16.98 18.83
N PRO A 542 -27.54 -16.75 20.16
CA PRO A 542 -26.41 -17.13 21.02
C PRO A 542 -26.22 -18.66 21.00
N GLY A 543 -24.99 -19.11 20.74
CA GLY A 543 -24.58 -20.50 20.64
C GLY A 543 -25.17 -21.28 19.45
N GLY A 544 -26.00 -20.65 18.61
CA GLY A 544 -26.66 -21.30 17.48
C GLY A 544 -26.07 -20.94 16.12
N SER A 545 -26.72 -21.42 15.06
CA SER A 545 -26.28 -21.26 13.67
C SER A 545 -27.44 -20.87 12.74
N VAL A 546 -27.15 -20.07 11.72
CA VAL A 546 -28.09 -19.69 10.65
C VAL A 546 -27.44 -19.88 9.27
N ALA A 547 -28.23 -20.24 8.26
CA ALA A 547 -27.75 -20.48 6.90
C ALA A 547 -28.19 -19.39 5.92
N VAL A 548 -27.29 -19.01 5.01
CA VAL A 548 -27.54 -18.16 3.84
C VAL A 548 -27.16 -18.94 2.59
N ASN A 549 -28.16 -19.29 1.78
CA ASN A 549 -27.95 -20.07 0.56
C ASN A 549 -28.26 -19.19 -0.65
N ALA A 550 -27.23 -18.63 -1.27
CA ALA A 550 -27.35 -17.74 -2.42
C ALA A 550 -27.32 -18.51 -3.75
N GLU A 551 -28.23 -18.16 -4.64
CA GLU A 551 -28.20 -18.50 -6.07
C GLU A 551 -27.92 -17.20 -6.83
N LEU A 552 -26.80 -17.14 -7.56
CA LEU A 552 -26.43 -16.02 -8.41
C LEU A 552 -26.49 -16.46 -9.87
N LYS A 553 -26.75 -15.50 -10.76
CA LYS A 553 -26.78 -15.70 -12.20
C LYS A 553 -26.00 -14.58 -12.86
N LYS A 554 -25.22 -14.91 -13.88
CA LYS A 554 -24.74 -13.88 -14.80
C LYS A 554 -25.93 -13.25 -15.53
N VAL A 555 -26.08 -11.93 -15.42
CA VAL A 555 -27.22 -11.18 -15.99
C VAL A 555 -26.79 -10.14 -17.01
N LEU A 556 -25.56 -9.62 -16.90
CA LEU A 556 -25.02 -8.65 -17.83
C LEU A 556 -24.32 -9.35 -19.01
N ASP A 557 -24.64 -8.91 -20.22
CA ASP A 557 -23.95 -9.33 -21.44
C ASP A 557 -22.80 -8.36 -21.69
N THR A 558 -21.58 -8.86 -21.53
CA THR A 558 -20.30 -8.19 -21.81
C THR A 558 -19.54 -8.89 -22.94
N SER A 559 -20.19 -9.78 -23.70
CA SER A 559 -19.54 -10.65 -24.68
C SER A 559 -18.62 -9.89 -25.63
N GLY A 560 -17.41 -10.43 -25.83
CA GLY A 560 -16.35 -9.85 -26.65
C GLY A 560 -15.44 -8.89 -25.88
N PHE A 561 -15.63 -8.78 -24.56
CA PHE A 561 -14.82 -7.98 -23.66
C PHE A 561 -14.45 -8.78 -22.43
N VAL A 562 -13.21 -8.58 -21.96
CA VAL A 562 -12.72 -9.13 -20.69
C VAL A 562 -12.56 -8.01 -19.67
N SER A 563 -12.97 -8.27 -18.43
CA SER A 563 -12.84 -7.38 -17.29
C SER A 563 -11.42 -7.44 -16.72
N ALA A 564 -10.73 -6.29 -16.69
CA ALA A 564 -9.38 -6.14 -16.18
C ALA A 564 -9.24 -4.94 -15.23
N ASP A 565 -8.42 -5.11 -14.20
CA ASP A 565 -7.97 -4.06 -13.30
C ASP A 565 -6.47 -3.89 -13.52
N PHE A 566 -6.05 -2.71 -13.99
CA PHE A 566 -4.67 -2.45 -14.42
C PHE A 566 -3.77 -1.93 -13.31
N HIS A 567 -4.35 -1.64 -12.13
CA HIS A 567 -3.64 -1.01 -11.03
C HIS A 567 -4.16 -1.60 -9.70
N LEU A 568 -3.40 -2.53 -9.12
CA LEU A 568 -3.68 -3.18 -7.85
C LEU A 568 -2.40 -3.63 -7.15
N HIS A 569 -2.44 -3.69 -5.82
CA HIS A 569 -1.26 -3.95 -5.01
C HIS A 569 -1.38 -5.23 -4.19
N GLY A 570 -0.42 -6.13 -4.34
CA GLY A 570 -0.27 -7.35 -3.55
C GLY A 570 0.63 -7.14 -2.35
N ILE A 571 1.06 -8.23 -1.71
CA ILE A 571 1.96 -8.19 -0.55
C ILE A 571 3.37 -7.70 -0.90
N LYS A 572 3.73 -7.71 -2.19
CA LYS A 572 5.07 -7.32 -2.66
C LYS A 572 5.25 -5.81 -2.70
N SER A 573 4.16 -5.04 -2.78
CA SER A 573 4.19 -3.59 -2.63
C SER A 573 4.55 -3.18 -1.20
N ALA A 574 5.16 -2.00 -1.05
CA ALA A 574 5.59 -1.48 0.23
C ALA A 574 4.42 -1.24 1.21
N ASP A 575 3.24 -0.94 0.68
CA ASP A 575 2.08 -0.39 1.37
C ASP A 575 0.82 -1.25 1.30
N SER A 576 0.97 -2.53 0.93
CA SER A 576 -0.11 -3.50 0.98
C SER A 576 0.32 -4.75 1.76
N VAL A 577 -0.60 -5.24 2.61
CA VAL A 577 -0.37 -6.35 3.55
C VAL A 577 -1.03 -7.66 3.08
N TRP A 578 -1.69 -7.65 1.93
CA TRP A 578 -2.57 -8.72 1.48
C TRP A 578 -1.84 -9.72 0.59
N SER A 579 -1.87 -10.99 0.98
CA SER A 579 -1.25 -12.09 0.24
C SER A 579 -1.77 -12.20 -1.20
N LEU A 580 -0.95 -12.75 -2.07
CA LEU A 580 -1.30 -12.96 -3.48
C LEU A 580 -2.53 -13.88 -3.61
N GLU A 581 -2.63 -14.90 -2.76
CA GLU A 581 -3.80 -15.77 -2.68
C GLU A 581 -5.07 -14.98 -2.36
N SER A 582 -4.99 -14.08 -1.38
CA SER A 582 -6.13 -13.26 -0.97
C SER A 582 -6.59 -12.32 -2.08
N ARG A 583 -5.65 -11.73 -2.83
CA ARG A 583 -5.95 -10.92 -4.02
C ARG A 583 -6.61 -11.73 -5.14
N VAL A 584 -6.17 -12.96 -5.39
CA VAL A 584 -6.81 -13.86 -6.35
C VAL A 584 -8.25 -14.19 -5.93
N PHE A 585 -8.49 -14.52 -4.67
CA PHE A 585 -9.85 -14.76 -4.17
C PHE A 585 -10.75 -13.54 -4.28
N ASN A 586 -10.23 -12.34 -3.96
CA ASN A 586 -10.99 -11.11 -4.11
C ASN A 586 -11.30 -10.81 -5.59
N GLY A 587 -10.34 -10.96 -6.50
CA GLY A 587 -10.57 -10.81 -7.94
C GLY A 587 -11.64 -11.76 -8.48
N LEU A 588 -11.61 -13.04 -8.09
CA LEU A 588 -12.64 -14.02 -8.46
C LEU A 588 -14.03 -13.64 -7.93
N ALA A 589 -14.10 -13.19 -6.67
CA ALA A 589 -15.34 -12.75 -6.04
C ALA A 589 -15.89 -11.45 -6.64
N GLU A 590 -15.04 -10.59 -7.19
CA GLU A 590 -15.43 -9.37 -7.92
C GLU A 590 -15.64 -9.61 -9.43
N GLY A 591 -15.57 -10.86 -9.87
CA GLY A 591 -15.80 -11.25 -11.25
C GLY A 591 -14.75 -10.70 -12.21
N MET A 592 -13.48 -10.63 -11.82
CA MET A 592 -12.38 -10.22 -12.71
C MET A 592 -11.96 -11.36 -13.63
N ASP A 593 -11.71 -11.06 -14.91
CA ASP A 593 -11.13 -12.01 -15.87
C ASP A 593 -9.60 -11.98 -15.84
N ILE A 594 -9.05 -10.78 -15.66
CA ILE A 594 -7.61 -10.51 -15.65
C ILE A 594 -7.26 -9.68 -14.42
N LEU A 595 -6.25 -10.13 -13.67
CA LEU A 595 -5.53 -9.30 -12.71
C LEU A 595 -4.23 -8.82 -13.34
N VAL A 596 -4.01 -7.52 -13.42
CA VAL A 596 -2.70 -6.98 -13.78
C VAL A 596 -1.99 -6.59 -12.50
N SER A 597 -0.82 -7.18 -12.22
CA SER A 597 -0.04 -6.75 -11.05
C SER A 597 0.56 -5.37 -11.29
N SER A 598 0.70 -4.58 -10.23
CA SER A 598 1.36 -3.29 -10.29
C SER A 598 1.98 -2.91 -8.94
N ASP A 599 2.60 -3.88 -8.25
CA ASP A 599 3.28 -3.59 -6.98
C ASP A 599 4.40 -2.56 -7.19
N HIS A 600 4.63 -1.67 -6.21
CA HIS A 600 5.62 -0.60 -6.31
C HIS A 600 7.04 -1.14 -6.56
N ASP A 601 7.60 -0.83 -7.73
CA ASP A 601 8.92 -1.24 -8.21
C ASP A 601 9.19 -2.75 -8.02
N TYR A 602 8.16 -3.57 -8.22
CA TYR A 602 8.21 -5.03 -8.12
C TYR A 602 7.33 -5.70 -9.18
N VAL A 603 7.93 -6.55 -10.03
CA VAL A 603 7.17 -7.31 -11.03
C VAL A 603 6.65 -8.60 -10.41
N THR A 604 5.42 -8.55 -9.93
CA THR A 604 4.72 -9.70 -9.33
C THR A 604 4.11 -10.62 -10.39
N ASP A 605 4.20 -11.93 -10.16
CA ASP A 605 3.52 -12.93 -10.99
C ASP A 605 2.43 -13.66 -10.18
N TYR A 606 1.17 -13.45 -10.56
CA TYR A 606 0.02 -14.15 -9.97
C TYR A 606 -0.22 -15.54 -10.59
N ALA A 607 0.39 -15.88 -11.74
CA ALA A 607 0.13 -17.14 -12.43
C ALA A 607 0.44 -18.39 -11.58
N PRO A 608 1.56 -18.45 -10.81
CA PRO A 608 1.82 -19.58 -9.92
C PRO A 608 0.74 -19.77 -8.86
N VAL A 609 0.18 -18.67 -8.33
CA VAL A 609 -0.88 -18.72 -7.32
C VAL A 609 -2.21 -19.15 -7.96
N ILE A 610 -2.52 -18.67 -9.16
CA ILE A 610 -3.70 -19.09 -9.93
C ILE A 610 -3.63 -20.60 -10.24
N GLU A 611 -2.45 -21.11 -10.61
CA GLU A 611 -2.22 -22.55 -10.84
C GLU A 611 -2.37 -23.35 -9.54
N GLN A 612 -1.72 -22.91 -8.45
CA GLN A 612 -1.78 -23.55 -7.13
C GLN A 612 -3.21 -23.68 -6.61
N LEU A 613 -4.04 -22.64 -6.81
CA LEU A 613 -5.44 -22.64 -6.41
C LEU A 613 -6.36 -23.40 -7.39
N GLY A 614 -5.85 -23.79 -8.56
CA GLY A 614 -6.61 -24.51 -9.59
C GLY A 614 -7.67 -23.66 -10.30
N VAL A 615 -7.51 -22.33 -10.29
CA VAL A 615 -8.53 -21.35 -10.74
C VAL A 615 -8.29 -20.77 -12.12
N GLY A 616 -7.30 -21.29 -12.87
CA GLY A 616 -6.99 -20.84 -14.23
C GLY A 616 -8.12 -21.03 -15.26
N HIS A 617 -9.19 -21.73 -14.87
CA HIS A 617 -10.42 -21.88 -15.65
C HIS A 617 -11.45 -20.76 -15.39
N LEU A 618 -11.19 -19.86 -14.44
CA LEU A 618 -12.05 -18.73 -14.08
C LEU A 618 -11.40 -17.37 -14.32
N MET A 619 -10.06 -17.31 -14.35
CA MET A 619 -9.31 -16.06 -14.57
C MET A 619 -7.89 -16.33 -15.08
N THR A 620 -7.21 -15.25 -15.47
CA THR A 620 -5.76 -15.22 -15.72
C THR A 620 -5.14 -13.96 -15.10
N SER A 621 -3.83 -13.79 -15.25
CA SER A 621 -3.12 -12.58 -14.83
C SER A 621 -2.14 -12.08 -15.89
N ILE A 622 -1.79 -10.80 -15.80
CA ILE A 622 -0.72 -10.17 -16.56
C ILE A 622 0.25 -9.56 -15.55
N ALA A 623 1.55 -9.87 -15.66
CA ALA A 623 2.54 -9.21 -14.85
C ALA A 623 2.74 -7.77 -15.33
N GLY A 624 2.79 -6.86 -14.38
CA GLY A 624 3.09 -5.44 -14.57
C GLY A 624 3.86 -4.90 -13.36
N ASP A 625 4.12 -3.60 -13.40
CA ASP A 625 4.89 -2.84 -12.41
C ASP A 625 4.23 -1.46 -12.24
N GLU A 626 4.17 -0.96 -11.01
CA GLU A 626 4.01 0.48 -10.80
C GLU A 626 5.40 1.07 -10.54
N ILE A 627 5.97 1.67 -11.57
CA ILE A 627 7.23 2.40 -11.44
C ILE A 627 6.92 3.64 -10.61
N THR A 628 7.61 3.79 -9.47
CA THR A 628 7.16 4.67 -8.38
C THR A 628 8.11 5.84 -8.11
N PRO A 629 8.31 6.78 -9.05
CA PRO A 629 8.95 8.05 -8.72
C PRO A 629 8.04 8.86 -7.81
N LEU A 630 8.23 8.70 -6.51
CA LEU A 630 7.44 9.37 -5.49
C LEU A 630 7.40 10.90 -5.73
N ALA A 631 8.53 11.50 -6.12
CA ALA A 631 8.66 12.94 -6.24
C ALA A 631 7.98 13.58 -7.46
N PHE A 632 7.75 12.83 -8.53
CA PHE A 632 7.23 13.37 -9.79
C PHE A 632 6.14 12.51 -10.45
N GLY A 633 5.69 11.45 -9.80
CA GLY A 633 4.47 10.73 -10.12
C GLY A 633 4.68 9.38 -10.79
N HIS A 634 3.71 8.50 -10.57
CA HIS A 634 3.83 7.07 -10.86
C HIS A 634 3.44 6.70 -12.29
N LEU A 635 3.96 5.56 -12.76
CA LEU A 635 3.62 4.96 -14.05
C LEU A 635 3.26 3.49 -13.89
N GLY A 636 2.10 3.08 -14.41
CA GLY A 636 1.75 1.68 -14.58
C GLY A 636 2.28 1.15 -15.92
N VAL A 637 2.92 -0.02 -15.91
CA VAL A 637 3.36 -0.70 -17.13
C VAL A 637 2.98 -2.17 -17.15
N PHE A 638 2.43 -2.64 -18.27
CA PHE A 638 2.12 -4.05 -18.53
C PHE A 638 1.92 -4.32 -20.03
N PRO A 639 2.10 -5.56 -20.53
CA PRO A 639 2.67 -6.72 -19.87
C PRO A 639 4.19 -6.64 -19.74
N LEU A 640 4.69 -7.16 -18.63
CA LEU A 640 6.10 -7.39 -18.37
C LEU A 640 6.39 -8.89 -18.29
N THR A 641 7.66 -9.26 -18.48
CA THR A 641 8.13 -10.63 -18.23
C THR A 641 8.81 -10.68 -16.87
N PRO A 642 8.27 -11.44 -15.89
CA PRO A 642 8.92 -11.60 -14.58
C PRO A 642 10.30 -12.26 -14.70
N ASP A 643 11.27 -11.74 -13.96
CA ASP A 643 12.60 -12.32 -13.74
C ASP A 643 12.71 -12.86 -12.31
N PRO A 644 12.51 -14.16 -12.08
CA PRO A 644 12.58 -14.76 -10.74
C PRO A 644 14.01 -14.76 -10.16
N SER A 645 15.04 -14.49 -10.96
CA SER A 645 16.42 -14.36 -10.48
C SER A 645 16.68 -13.01 -9.80
N SER A 646 15.89 -11.99 -10.16
CA SER A 646 15.90 -10.67 -9.52
C SER A 646 15.24 -10.70 -8.14
N THR A 647 15.67 -9.83 -7.24
CA THR A 647 15.05 -9.59 -5.93
C THR A 647 13.75 -8.80 -6.04
N THR A 648 13.58 -8.03 -7.11
CA THR A 648 12.40 -7.19 -7.40
C THR A 648 11.49 -7.76 -8.50
N GLY A 649 11.61 -9.07 -8.79
CA GLY A 649 10.87 -9.71 -9.87
C GLY A 649 11.26 -9.23 -11.28
N GLY A 650 12.25 -8.35 -11.40
CA GLY A 650 12.71 -7.79 -12.66
C GLY A 650 12.30 -6.34 -12.91
N ALA A 651 11.75 -5.63 -11.92
CA ALA A 651 11.32 -4.22 -12.03
C ALA A 651 12.37 -3.27 -12.63
N TYR A 652 11.90 -2.19 -13.27
CA TYR A 652 12.76 -1.22 -13.96
C TYR A 652 13.34 -0.20 -12.97
N ASP A 653 14.67 -0.08 -12.90
CA ASP A 653 15.31 0.89 -12.02
C ASP A 653 15.33 2.30 -12.66
N TYR A 654 14.32 3.11 -12.34
CA TYR A 654 14.22 4.50 -12.79
C TYR A 654 15.22 5.45 -12.10
N THR A 655 15.81 5.01 -10.99
CA THR A 655 16.69 5.84 -10.17
C THR A 655 18.13 5.85 -10.67
N TYR A 656 18.49 4.95 -11.59
CA TYR A 656 19.85 4.76 -12.07
C TYR A 656 20.04 5.27 -13.51
N VAL A 657 21.19 5.88 -13.77
CA VAL A 657 21.69 6.15 -15.12
C VAL A 657 23.15 5.69 -15.27
N ASP A 658 23.54 5.28 -16.47
CA ASP A 658 24.90 4.76 -16.76
C ASP A 658 26.05 5.74 -16.42
N THR A 659 25.74 7.01 -16.20
CA THR A 659 26.69 8.05 -15.80
C THR A 659 26.86 8.19 -14.29
N ASP A 660 26.09 7.46 -13.47
CA ASP A 660 26.16 7.57 -12.01
C ASP A 660 27.49 7.03 -11.49
N ASP A 661 28.16 7.88 -10.72
CA ASP A 661 29.40 7.53 -10.06
C ASP A 661 29.05 6.95 -8.68
N VAL A 662 28.98 5.62 -8.62
CA VAL A 662 28.69 4.84 -7.38
C VAL A 662 29.74 5.06 -6.28
N ILE A 663 30.82 5.83 -6.55
CA ILE A 663 31.82 6.23 -5.57
C ILE A 663 31.67 7.71 -5.19
N ASN A 664 31.01 8.52 -6.03
CA ASN A 664 30.81 9.95 -5.83
C ASN A 664 29.34 10.37 -6.04
N PRO A 665 28.53 10.37 -4.98
CA PRO A 665 27.10 10.67 -5.04
C PRO A 665 26.76 12.12 -5.45
N ASP A 666 27.76 12.98 -5.68
CA ASP A 666 27.55 14.38 -6.10
C ASP A 666 26.96 14.55 -7.51
N LYS A 667 26.92 13.48 -8.30
CA LYS A 667 26.46 13.50 -9.71
C LYS A 667 25.22 12.66 -9.94
N ASP A 668 24.61 12.20 -8.86
CA ASP A 668 23.48 11.28 -8.89
C ASP A 668 22.22 11.99 -9.40
N ARG A 669 21.67 11.49 -10.51
CA ARG A 669 20.45 12.02 -11.12
C ARG A 669 19.47 10.88 -11.35
N VAL A 670 18.19 11.18 -11.22
CA VAL A 670 17.14 10.24 -11.66
C VAL A 670 16.86 10.41 -13.15
N GLN A 671 16.24 9.39 -13.74
CA GLN A 671 15.77 9.45 -15.12
C GLN A 671 14.61 10.44 -15.29
N THR A 672 14.57 11.11 -16.44
CA THR A 672 13.41 11.89 -16.89
C THR A 672 12.24 10.98 -17.26
N MET A 673 11.03 11.53 -17.33
CA MET A 673 9.83 10.77 -17.72
C MET A 673 9.98 10.08 -19.10
N GLU A 674 10.64 10.74 -20.05
CA GLU A 674 10.90 10.17 -21.37
C GLU A 674 11.99 9.09 -21.34
N GLU A 675 13.03 9.25 -20.52
CA GLU A 675 14.06 8.22 -20.32
C GLU A 675 13.47 6.94 -19.71
N ILE A 676 12.56 7.08 -18.73
CA ILE A 676 11.87 5.94 -18.11
C ILE A 676 11.06 5.16 -19.16
N ILE A 677 10.18 5.85 -19.89
CA ILE A 677 9.33 5.22 -20.91
C ILE A 677 10.19 4.50 -21.96
N LYS A 678 11.21 5.18 -22.47
CA LYS A 678 12.10 4.60 -23.47
C LYS A 678 12.90 3.42 -22.92
N GLY A 679 13.42 3.51 -21.70
CA GLY A 679 14.23 2.46 -21.10
C GLY A 679 13.43 1.19 -20.79
N VAL A 680 12.15 1.34 -20.44
CA VAL A 680 11.21 0.21 -20.31
C VAL A 680 10.97 -0.44 -21.67
N ASP A 681 10.70 0.33 -22.73
CA ASP A 681 10.56 -0.20 -24.11
C ASP A 681 11.84 -0.91 -24.61
N GLU A 682 13.02 -0.44 -24.19
CA GLU A 682 14.30 -1.08 -24.53
C GLU A 682 14.56 -2.35 -23.71
N LYS A 683 14.10 -2.39 -22.45
CA LYS A 683 14.29 -3.53 -21.55
C LYS A 683 13.35 -4.69 -21.87
N TYR A 684 12.09 -4.41 -22.20
CA TYR A 684 11.06 -5.42 -22.38
C TYR A 684 10.66 -5.54 -23.84
N ALA A 685 10.56 -6.77 -24.34
CA ALA A 685 10.09 -7.03 -25.70
C ALA A 685 8.56 -6.99 -25.79
N GLY A 686 8.02 -6.69 -26.97
CA GLY A 686 6.58 -6.72 -27.25
C GLY A 686 5.93 -5.34 -27.18
N THR A 687 4.60 -5.31 -27.09
CA THR A 687 3.84 -4.08 -26.90
C THR A 687 3.52 -3.89 -25.42
N GLN A 688 3.94 -2.77 -24.83
CA GLN A 688 3.57 -2.36 -23.49
C GLN A 688 2.47 -1.29 -23.52
N VAL A 689 1.56 -1.36 -22.55
CA VAL A 689 0.77 -0.21 -22.11
C VAL A 689 1.62 0.58 -21.14
N MET A 690 1.82 1.86 -21.45
CA MET A 690 2.50 2.82 -20.59
C MET A 690 1.45 3.78 -20.06
N GLN A 691 1.02 3.59 -18.82
CA GLN A 691 -0.04 4.36 -18.19
C GLN A 691 0.56 5.40 -17.25
N ILE A 692 0.17 6.67 -17.37
CA ILE A 692 0.39 7.63 -16.28
C ILE A 692 -0.73 7.41 -15.25
N ASN A 693 -0.35 7.05 -14.03
CA ASN A 693 -1.29 6.72 -12.97
C ASN A 693 -1.90 7.97 -12.33
N HIS A 694 -3.16 7.83 -11.88
CA HIS A 694 -3.98 8.78 -11.12
C HIS A 694 -3.56 10.24 -11.33
N ILE A 695 -3.66 10.72 -12.58
CA ILE A 695 -2.95 11.93 -13.07
C ILE A 695 -3.15 13.19 -12.24
N MET A 696 -4.32 13.31 -11.61
CA MET A 696 -4.72 14.49 -10.85
C MET A 696 -4.62 14.30 -9.33
N ASP A 697 -4.11 13.15 -8.85
CA ASP A 697 -3.78 12.98 -7.43
C ASP A 697 -2.66 13.96 -7.03
N LYS A 698 -2.83 14.62 -5.88
CA LYS A 698 -1.97 15.73 -5.46
C LYS A 698 -0.59 15.28 -5.00
N ALA A 699 -0.47 14.05 -4.51
CA ALA A 699 0.73 13.53 -3.87
C ALA A 699 1.53 12.63 -4.81
N THR A 700 0.85 11.88 -5.68
CA THR A 700 1.47 10.85 -6.54
C THR A 700 1.11 10.97 -8.03
N GLY A 701 0.22 11.89 -8.41
CA GLY A 701 -0.17 12.11 -9.82
C GLY A 701 0.77 13.04 -10.58
N ASN A 702 1.42 12.55 -11.65
CA ASN A 702 2.42 13.32 -12.40
C ASN A 702 1.90 14.68 -12.91
N PHE A 703 0.67 14.75 -13.44
CA PHE A 703 0.18 16.01 -14.04
C PHE A 703 -0.11 17.07 -12.97
N ALA A 704 -0.63 16.66 -11.82
CA ALA A 704 -0.82 17.54 -10.68
C ALA A 704 0.52 18.04 -10.12
N ILE A 705 1.47 17.12 -9.86
CA ILE A 705 2.81 17.46 -9.34
C ILE A 705 3.56 18.38 -10.31
N ALA A 706 3.48 18.08 -11.61
CA ALA A 706 4.16 18.86 -12.63
C ALA A 706 3.50 20.21 -12.95
N GLY A 707 2.31 20.47 -12.40
CA GLY A 707 1.49 21.63 -12.75
C GLY A 707 1.27 21.72 -14.26
N LEU A 708 0.95 20.60 -14.91
CA LEU A 708 0.82 20.55 -16.37
C LEU A 708 -0.39 21.36 -16.85
N VAL A 709 -0.13 22.41 -17.64
CA VAL A 709 -1.19 23.20 -18.26
C VAL A 709 -1.66 22.51 -19.52
N THR A 710 -2.90 22.01 -19.52
CA THR A 710 -3.52 21.40 -20.70
C THR A 710 -4.55 22.32 -21.37
N SER A 711 -5.10 23.30 -20.66
CA SER A 711 -6.12 24.19 -21.20
C SER A 711 -5.55 25.20 -22.20
N VAL A 712 -6.28 25.43 -23.28
CA VAL A 712 -6.04 26.49 -24.27
C VAL A 712 -6.57 27.86 -23.82
N ALA A 713 -7.24 27.93 -22.67
CA ALA A 713 -7.87 29.16 -22.18
C ALA A 713 -6.88 30.19 -21.61
N PHE A 714 -5.62 29.80 -21.38
CA PHE A 714 -4.60 30.69 -20.81
C PHE A 714 -3.85 31.43 -21.93
N ASP A 715 -4.05 32.75 -22.05
CA ASP A 715 -3.44 33.56 -23.11
C ASP A 715 -1.91 33.65 -23.01
N ASP A 716 -1.36 33.61 -21.79
CA ASP A 716 0.07 33.81 -21.51
C ASP A 716 0.87 32.50 -21.36
N VAL A 717 0.22 31.33 -21.47
CA VAL A 717 0.86 30.03 -21.26
C VAL A 717 0.51 29.09 -22.41
N GLN A 718 1.54 28.62 -23.12
CA GLN A 718 1.35 27.61 -24.15
C GLN A 718 0.81 26.30 -23.54
N PRO A 719 -0.23 25.66 -24.11
CA PRO A 719 -0.67 24.34 -23.68
C PRO A 719 0.46 23.31 -23.76
N LEU A 720 0.39 22.29 -22.90
CA LEU A 720 1.43 21.30 -22.66
C LEU A 720 2.72 21.89 -22.07
N SER A 721 2.61 22.99 -21.33
CA SER A 721 3.73 23.50 -20.54
C SER A 721 3.62 23.09 -19.08
N SER A 722 4.76 22.78 -18.47
CA SER A 722 4.88 22.34 -17.07
C SER A 722 5.50 23.44 -16.21
N PHE A 723 5.01 23.60 -14.98
CA PHE A 723 5.63 24.50 -13.98
C PHE A 723 6.64 23.79 -13.07
N ALA A 724 6.80 22.47 -13.24
CA ALA A 724 7.78 21.69 -12.51
C ALA A 724 9.20 22.09 -12.91
N ASP A 725 10.03 22.38 -11.91
CA ASP A 725 11.46 22.59 -12.10
C ASP A 725 12.18 21.22 -12.06
N PRO A 726 12.70 20.72 -13.19
CA PRO A 726 13.33 19.39 -13.25
C PRO A 726 14.52 19.24 -12.29
N VAL A 727 15.22 20.33 -11.96
CA VAL A 727 16.35 20.28 -11.03
C VAL A 727 15.90 19.91 -9.62
N LYS A 728 14.68 20.29 -9.23
CA LYS A 728 14.12 19.90 -7.92
C LYS A 728 13.91 18.40 -7.79
N PHE A 729 13.82 17.67 -8.90
CA PHE A 729 13.70 16.21 -8.93
C PHE A 729 15.04 15.51 -9.17
N ARG A 730 16.17 16.25 -9.15
CA ARG A 730 17.50 15.79 -9.57
C ARG A 730 17.56 15.36 -11.04
N MET A 731 16.79 15.99 -11.91
CA MET A 731 16.91 15.83 -13.37
C MET A 731 17.80 16.93 -13.96
N PRO A 732 18.32 16.76 -15.19
CA PRO A 732 19.09 17.80 -15.87
C PRO A 732 18.37 19.14 -15.94
N ALA A 733 19.11 20.23 -15.70
CA ALA A 733 18.58 21.59 -15.77
C ALA A 733 18.23 22.01 -17.19
N ASN A 734 17.15 22.78 -17.33
CA ASN A 734 16.83 23.52 -18.54
C ASN A 734 17.32 24.95 -18.44
N THR A 735 18.16 25.39 -19.38
CA THR A 735 18.54 26.79 -19.50
C THR A 735 17.77 27.43 -20.64
N ASN A 736 17.10 28.55 -20.36
CA ASN A 736 16.84 29.53 -21.43
C ASN A 736 18.16 30.24 -21.79
N GLU A 737 18.20 30.94 -22.93
CA GLU A 737 19.40 31.68 -23.38
C GLU A 737 19.92 32.73 -22.36
N ALA A 738 19.15 33.03 -21.31
CA ALA A 738 19.47 33.99 -20.25
C ALA A 738 19.90 33.34 -18.91
N GLY A 739 19.94 32.00 -18.81
CA GLY A 739 20.38 31.28 -17.61
C GLY A 739 19.45 31.37 -16.38
N GLY A 740 18.17 31.73 -16.57
CA GLY A 740 17.19 31.85 -15.47
C GLY A 740 16.16 30.72 -15.44
N PHE A 741 15.84 30.22 -14.24
CA PHE A 741 14.73 29.28 -13.99
C PHE A 741 13.43 30.06 -13.78
N GLN A 742 12.64 30.26 -14.84
CA GLN A 742 11.25 30.70 -14.72
C GLN A 742 10.41 29.90 -15.69
N GLY A 743 9.59 28.98 -15.14
CA GLY A 743 8.54 28.31 -15.90
C GLY A 743 7.49 29.31 -16.40
N PRO A 744 6.55 28.85 -17.25
CA PRO A 744 6.32 27.45 -17.59
C PRO A 744 7.30 26.94 -18.67
N TYR A 745 7.63 25.64 -18.60
CA TYR A 745 8.50 24.93 -19.54
C TYR A 745 7.65 24.21 -20.59
N PRO A 746 7.72 24.60 -21.89
CA PRO A 746 7.00 23.90 -22.94
C PRO A 746 7.36 22.40 -23.02
N LEU A 747 6.45 21.59 -23.55
CA LEU A 747 6.68 20.17 -23.80
C LEU A 747 8.01 19.94 -24.55
N GLY A 748 8.76 18.92 -24.15
CA GLY A 748 10.06 18.60 -24.72
C GLY A 748 11.20 19.50 -24.23
N THR A 749 10.91 20.51 -23.40
CA THR A 749 11.94 21.22 -22.65
C THR A 749 12.07 20.66 -21.24
N SER A 750 10.99 20.39 -20.50
CA SER A 750 11.06 19.77 -19.16
C SER A 750 11.18 18.25 -19.19
N GLY A 751 12.10 17.69 -18.40
CA GLY A 751 12.22 16.24 -18.18
C GLY A 751 11.16 15.65 -17.23
N ALA A 752 10.38 16.49 -16.55
CA ALA A 752 9.38 16.06 -15.55
C ALA A 752 8.07 15.54 -16.18
N VAL A 753 7.83 15.80 -17.47
CA VAL A 753 6.61 15.40 -18.19
C VAL A 753 6.97 14.83 -19.56
N SER A 754 6.20 13.85 -20.01
CA SER A 754 6.28 13.30 -21.37
C SER A 754 4.89 12.98 -21.89
N MET A 755 4.69 13.09 -23.21
CA MET A 755 3.48 12.63 -23.90
C MET A 755 3.69 11.27 -24.58
N ALA A 756 4.82 10.59 -24.35
CA ALA A 756 5.15 9.30 -24.98
C ALA A 756 4.38 8.10 -24.40
N PHE A 757 3.63 8.29 -23.32
CA PHE A 757 2.75 7.26 -22.73
C PHE A 757 1.62 6.85 -23.68
N THR A 758 0.93 5.74 -23.39
CA THR A 758 -0.18 5.22 -24.21
C THR A 758 -1.53 5.20 -23.48
N GLY A 759 -1.52 5.11 -22.15
CA GLY A 759 -2.68 5.11 -21.27
C GLY A 759 -2.68 6.23 -20.23
N ILE A 760 -3.85 6.60 -19.74
CA ILE A 760 -4.03 7.64 -18.74
C ILE A 760 -5.12 7.26 -17.74
N GLU A 761 -4.72 7.11 -16.48
CA GLU A 761 -5.64 6.71 -15.42
C GLU A 761 -6.38 7.93 -14.88
N LEU A 762 -7.68 7.99 -15.16
CA LEU A 762 -8.51 9.15 -14.84
C LEU A 762 -9.01 9.14 -13.40
N THR A 763 -9.13 7.96 -12.80
CA THR A 763 -9.60 7.83 -11.42
C THR A 763 -9.24 6.48 -10.83
N ILE A 764 -9.12 6.45 -9.51
CA ILE A 764 -8.81 5.30 -8.69
C ILE A 764 -9.82 5.14 -7.56
N GLY A 765 -10.04 3.91 -7.13
CA GLY A 765 -10.87 3.54 -5.97
C GLY A 765 -12.31 4.06 -6.01
N ALA A 766 -13.05 3.78 -4.94
CA ALA A 766 -14.44 4.22 -4.76
C ALA A 766 -14.57 5.14 -3.53
N TYR A 767 -13.84 6.26 -3.54
CA TYR A 767 -13.88 7.28 -2.49
C TYR A 767 -15.13 8.17 -2.61
N PRO A 768 -15.57 8.82 -1.52
CA PRO A 768 -16.76 9.69 -1.54
C PRO A 768 -16.72 10.81 -2.58
N ASP A 769 -15.53 11.29 -2.95
CA ASP A 769 -15.30 12.37 -3.91
C ASP A 769 -14.75 11.89 -5.27
N THR A 770 -14.63 10.58 -5.50
CA THR A 770 -14.13 9.99 -6.76
C THR A 770 -14.84 10.57 -7.99
N LEU A 771 -16.18 10.69 -7.93
CA LEU A 771 -16.96 11.22 -9.05
C LEU A 771 -16.69 12.72 -9.27
N ASP A 772 -16.55 13.50 -8.21
CA ASP A 772 -16.23 14.92 -8.30
C ASP A 772 -14.83 15.12 -8.87
N HIS A 773 -13.85 14.34 -8.40
CA HIS A 773 -12.49 14.36 -8.93
C HIS A 773 -12.45 14.01 -10.42
N LEU A 774 -13.15 12.94 -10.83
CA LEU A 774 -13.26 12.53 -12.23
C LEU A 774 -13.90 13.64 -13.08
N MET A 775 -15.06 14.15 -12.68
CA MET A 775 -15.86 15.07 -13.51
C MET A 775 -15.34 16.51 -13.50
N GLN A 776 -14.72 16.95 -12.41
CA GLN A 776 -14.29 18.35 -12.25
C GLN A 776 -12.81 18.55 -12.64
N SER A 777 -11.98 17.50 -12.63
CA SER A 777 -10.53 17.62 -12.87
C SER A 777 -10.01 16.66 -13.93
N ALA A 778 -10.05 15.34 -13.70
CA ALA A 778 -9.35 14.39 -14.58
C ALA A 778 -9.95 14.29 -15.99
N LEU A 779 -11.27 14.16 -16.11
CA LEU A 779 -11.95 14.09 -17.41
C LEU A 779 -11.81 15.39 -18.23
N PRO A 780 -11.95 16.60 -17.65
CA PRO A 780 -11.59 17.84 -18.33
C PRO A 780 -10.14 17.88 -18.86
N VAL A 781 -9.18 17.47 -18.03
CA VAL A 781 -7.76 17.42 -18.44
C VAL A 781 -7.58 16.45 -19.61
N TYR A 782 -8.26 15.31 -19.59
CA TYR A 782 -8.30 14.37 -20.71
C TYR A 782 -8.90 15.00 -21.98
N PHE A 783 -10.01 15.73 -21.88
CA PHE A 783 -10.61 16.41 -23.05
C PHE A 783 -9.70 17.50 -23.62
N ASN A 784 -8.97 18.23 -22.78
CA ASN A 784 -7.95 19.16 -23.23
C ASN A 784 -6.86 18.44 -24.04
N LEU A 785 -6.37 17.29 -23.57
CA LEU A 785 -5.39 16.48 -24.32
C LEU A 785 -5.94 16.03 -25.68
N LEU A 786 -7.19 15.56 -25.72
CA LEU A 786 -7.85 15.18 -26.98
C LEU A 786 -7.95 16.37 -27.95
N ASN A 787 -8.33 17.55 -27.47
CA ASN A 787 -8.37 18.78 -28.28
C ASN A 787 -7.00 19.20 -28.82
N LEU A 788 -5.92 18.84 -28.11
CA LEU A 788 -4.53 19.09 -28.51
C LEU A 788 -3.95 18.00 -29.42
N GLY A 789 -4.73 16.98 -29.78
CA GLY A 789 -4.29 15.86 -30.60
C GLY A 789 -3.49 14.80 -29.85
N VAL A 790 -3.42 14.88 -28.52
CA VAL A 790 -2.81 13.85 -27.66
C VAL A 790 -3.87 12.79 -27.36
N ILE A 791 -4.02 11.84 -28.29
CA ILE A 791 -5.03 10.78 -28.20
C ILE A 791 -4.44 9.59 -27.44
N ARG A 792 -4.91 9.37 -26.21
CA ARG A 792 -4.43 8.33 -25.29
C ARG A 792 -5.61 7.57 -24.71
N THR A 793 -5.40 6.31 -24.33
CA THR A 793 -6.48 5.48 -23.80
C THR A 793 -6.79 5.87 -22.37
N ALA A 794 -8.01 6.34 -22.12
CA ALA A 794 -8.50 6.51 -20.76
C ALA A 794 -8.62 5.14 -20.08
N THR A 795 -8.17 5.06 -18.83
CA THR A 795 -8.32 3.90 -17.96
C THR A 795 -8.83 4.33 -16.60
N THR A 796 -9.38 3.39 -15.84
CA THR A 796 -9.80 3.58 -14.45
C THR A 796 -9.59 2.27 -13.70
N ASN A 797 -8.96 2.32 -12.53
CA ASN A 797 -8.54 1.11 -11.83
C ASN A 797 -8.82 1.22 -10.33
N SER A 798 -8.65 0.14 -9.57
CA SER A 798 -8.96 0.19 -8.14
C SER A 798 -7.89 0.91 -7.32
N ASP A 799 -6.61 0.77 -7.69
CA ASP A 799 -5.46 1.11 -6.85
C ASP A 799 -5.59 0.53 -5.43
N SER A 800 -6.07 -0.71 -5.37
CA SER A 800 -6.51 -1.30 -4.11
C SER A 800 -5.33 -1.75 -3.25
N HIS A 801 -5.19 -1.11 -2.09
CA HIS A 801 -4.27 -1.50 -1.01
C HIS A 801 -4.99 -2.20 0.14
N THR A 802 -6.31 -2.03 0.18
CA THR A 802 -7.21 -2.68 1.13
C THR A 802 -8.14 -3.66 0.42
N GLN A 803 -8.98 -4.37 1.19
CA GLN A 803 -9.97 -5.30 0.66
C GLN A 803 -11.41 -4.93 0.97
N ILE A 804 -11.67 -4.01 1.90
CA ILE A 804 -13.04 -3.61 2.27
C ILE A 804 -13.34 -2.22 1.72
N ARG A 805 -12.49 -1.25 2.05
CA ARG A 805 -12.66 0.14 1.64
C ARG A 805 -12.46 0.29 0.14
N GLU A 806 -11.43 -0.32 -0.43
CA GLU A 806 -11.14 -0.32 -1.87
C GLU A 806 -11.22 -1.74 -2.43
N PRO A 807 -12.41 -2.24 -2.81
CA PRO A 807 -12.51 -3.54 -3.45
C PRO A 807 -11.86 -3.53 -4.84
N LEU A 808 -11.21 -4.64 -5.22
CA LEU A 808 -10.64 -4.83 -6.55
C LEU A 808 -11.68 -4.60 -7.67
N GLY A 809 -11.23 -4.02 -8.79
CA GLY A 809 -12.07 -3.79 -9.97
C GLY A 809 -13.21 -2.80 -9.74
N ALA A 810 -13.09 -1.89 -8.77
CA ALA A 810 -14.01 -0.79 -8.57
C ALA A 810 -13.24 0.55 -8.47
N PRO A 811 -13.01 1.24 -9.59
CA PRO A 811 -13.44 0.93 -10.97
C PRO A 811 -12.58 -0.13 -11.70
N ARG A 812 -13.02 -0.52 -12.91
CA ARG A 812 -12.39 -1.51 -13.80
C ARG A 812 -12.43 -1.08 -15.27
N ASN A 813 -11.75 -1.85 -16.12
CA ASN A 813 -11.75 -1.69 -17.57
C ASN A 813 -12.31 -2.94 -18.26
N TYR A 814 -13.21 -2.75 -19.23
CA TYR A 814 -13.60 -3.81 -20.15
C TYR A 814 -12.80 -3.65 -21.45
N VAL A 815 -11.89 -4.57 -21.72
CA VAL A 815 -11.02 -4.55 -22.91
C VAL A 815 -11.58 -5.50 -23.95
N MET A 816 -11.70 -5.03 -25.19
CA MET A 816 -12.13 -5.91 -26.28
C MET A 816 -11.15 -7.09 -26.40
N SER A 817 -11.63 -8.31 -26.60
CA SER A 817 -10.77 -9.48 -26.75
C SER A 817 -11.37 -10.50 -27.72
N SER A 818 -10.49 -11.15 -28.48
CA SER A 818 -10.82 -12.32 -29.30
C SER A 818 -11.06 -13.59 -28.46
N THR A 819 -10.70 -13.57 -27.18
CA THR A 819 -10.90 -14.65 -26.22
C THR A 819 -11.62 -14.12 -24.98
N ASP A 820 -12.86 -14.55 -24.80
CA ASP A 820 -13.73 -14.20 -23.69
C ASP A 820 -14.49 -15.48 -23.25
N PRO A 821 -13.81 -16.36 -22.50
CA PRO A 821 -14.35 -17.68 -22.16
C PRO A 821 -15.58 -17.60 -21.25
N ARG A 822 -15.72 -16.52 -20.47
CA ARG A 822 -16.89 -16.28 -19.62
C ARG A 822 -18.16 -16.14 -20.44
N ASP A 823 -18.06 -15.56 -21.63
CA ASP A 823 -19.15 -15.41 -22.60
C ASP A 823 -19.10 -16.47 -23.73
N GLY A 824 -18.29 -17.51 -23.58
CA GLY A 824 -18.21 -18.63 -24.53
C GLY A 824 -17.43 -18.36 -25.81
N ILE A 825 -16.61 -17.30 -25.84
CA ILE A 825 -15.69 -17.00 -26.95
C ILE A 825 -14.31 -17.55 -26.61
N GLY A 826 -13.85 -18.59 -27.32
CA GLY A 826 -12.66 -19.34 -26.92
C GLY A 826 -12.96 -20.32 -25.78
N SER A 827 -11.94 -21.03 -25.30
CA SER A 827 -12.13 -22.17 -24.39
C SER A 827 -11.38 -22.09 -23.07
N SER A 828 -10.56 -21.06 -22.83
CA SER A 828 -9.74 -20.96 -21.62
C SER A 828 -9.29 -19.53 -21.35
N PHE A 829 -9.29 -19.11 -20.08
CA PHE A 829 -8.74 -17.81 -19.66
C PHE A 829 -7.24 -17.72 -19.90
N GLN A 830 -6.54 -18.86 -19.84
CA GLN A 830 -5.12 -18.95 -20.13
C GLN A 830 -4.79 -18.70 -21.61
N ALA A 831 -5.79 -18.67 -22.49
CA ALA A 831 -5.61 -18.32 -23.91
C ALA A 831 -5.74 -16.81 -24.19
N ILE A 832 -6.11 -16.00 -23.18
CA ILE A 832 -6.10 -14.54 -23.28
C ILE A 832 -4.65 -14.10 -23.42
N SER A 833 -4.32 -13.47 -24.56
CA SER A 833 -2.96 -13.04 -24.87
C SER A 833 -2.65 -11.68 -24.22
N PRO A 834 -1.62 -11.57 -23.37
CA PRO A 834 -1.22 -10.27 -22.81
C PRO A 834 -0.86 -9.24 -23.89
N GLU A 835 -0.23 -9.68 -24.98
CA GLU A 835 0.10 -8.84 -26.14
C GLU A 835 -1.18 -8.32 -26.83
N GLU A 836 -2.21 -9.16 -26.99
CA GLU A 836 -3.49 -8.73 -27.56
C GLU A 836 -4.15 -7.67 -26.68
N ILE A 837 -4.17 -7.88 -25.36
CA ILE A 837 -4.72 -6.93 -24.40
C ILE A 837 -3.99 -5.60 -24.51
N ALA A 838 -2.65 -5.59 -24.52
CA ALA A 838 -1.85 -4.38 -24.66
C ALA A 838 -2.12 -3.65 -25.98
N VAL A 839 -2.15 -4.37 -27.10
CA VAL A 839 -2.48 -3.81 -28.43
C VAL A 839 -3.90 -3.24 -28.46
N ASN A 840 -4.86 -3.90 -27.83
CA ASN A 840 -6.26 -3.43 -27.75
C ASN A 840 -6.39 -2.18 -26.87
N VAL A 841 -5.72 -2.16 -25.71
CA VAL A 841 -5.66 -0.98 -24.84
C VAL A 841 -5.00 0.18 -25.58
N ASN A 842 -3.81 0.00 -26.16
CA ASN A 842 -3.10 1.06 -26.89
C ASN A 842 -3.85 1.59 -28.12
N ALA A 843 -4.77 0.79 -28.66
CA ALA A 843 -5.66 1.19 -29.75
C ALA A 843 -7.05 1.64 -29.28
N HIS A 844 -7.17 2.06 -28.02
CA HIS A 844 -8.37 2.65 -27.42
C HIS A 844 -9.61 1.73 -27.38
N ARG A 845 -9.43 0.41 -27.47
CA ARG A 845 -10.51 -0.60 -27.39
C ARG A 845 -10.79 -1.01 -25.94
N SER A 846 -11.03 -0.03 -25.08
CA SER A 846 -11.27 -0.18 -23.64
C SER A 846 -12.44 0.68 -23.17
N ILE A 847 -13.20 0.20 -22.18
CA ILE A 847 -14.32 0.91 -21.55
C ILE A 847 -14.10 0.95 -20.05
N CYS A 848 -13.95 2.16 -19.50
CA CYS A 848 -13.91 2.41 -18.06
C CYS A 848 -15.30 2.19 -17.44
N SER A 849 -15.39 1.47 -16.32
CA SER A 849 -16.66 1.13 -15.69
C SER A 849 -16.56 0.97 -14.18
N ASN A 850 -17.61 1.38 -13.46
CA ASN A 850 -17.86 1.00 -12.07
C ASN A 850 -19.25 0.37 -11.91
N GLY A 851 -19.58 -0.58 -12.80
CA GLY A 851 -20.83 -1.37 -12.76
C GLY A 851 -21.80 -1.13 -13.91
N ILE A 852 -21.55 -0.13 -14.76
CA ILE A 852 -22.33 0.16 -15.97
C ILE A 852 -21.52 -0.26 -17.20
N PHE A 853 -22.11 -1.06 -18.08
CA PHE A 853 -21.52 -1.44 -19.35
C PHE A 853 -22.24 -0.74 -20.50
N ILE A 854 -21.46 -0.29 -21.49
CA ILE A 854 -21.98 0.43 -22.66
C ILE A 854 -21.46 -0.19 -23.96
N ARG A 855 -22.28 -0.14 -25.01
CA ARG A 855 -21.85 -0.45 -26.39
C ARG A 855 -22.13 0.77 -27.27
N PRO A 856 -21.17 1.70 -27.40
CA PRO A 856 -21.30 2.82 -28.31
C PRO A 856 -20.99 2.37 -29.75
N LYS A 857 -21.79 2.85 -30.70
CA LYS A 857 -21.60 2.64 -32.13
C LYS A 857 -21.86 3.93 -32.90
N LEU A 858 -20.89 4.36 -33.69
CA LEU A 858 -21.05 5.48 -34.63
C LEU A 858 -21.30 4.94 -36.03
N ILE A 859 -22.34 5.43 -36.69
CA ILE A 859 -22.76 5.01 -38.04
C ILE A 859 -22.79 6.23 -38.95
N SER A 860 -22.35 6.05 -40.20
CA SER A 860 -22.50 7.06 -41.26
C SER A 860 -23.08 6.42 -42.52
N ALA A 861 -23.54 7.25 -43.46
CA ALA A 861 -24.00 6.75 -44.76
C ALA A 861 -22.90 6.02 -45.55
N SER A 862 -21.63 6.43 -45.38
CA SER A 862 -20.46 5.81 -46.03
C SER A 862 -19.97 4.55 -45.32
N ASN A 863 -20.29 4.39 -44.03
CA ASN A 863 -20.02 3.18 -43.27
C ASN A 863 -21.27 2.72 -42.51
N PRO A 864 -22.23 2.05 -43.18
CA PRO A 864 -23.45 1.54 -42.56
C PRO A 864 -23.19 0.49 -41.47
N GLY A 865 -22.04 -0.18 -41.50
CA GLY A 865 -21.62 -1.12 -40.47
C GLY A 865 -21.19 -0.44 -39.17
N GLY A 866 -20.85 0.84 -39.25
CA GLY A 866 -20.40 1.68 -38.14
C GLY A 866 -19.01 1.31 -37.61
N VAL A 867 -18.60 2.00 -36.55
CA VAL A 867 -17.43 1.69 -35.74
C VAL A 867 -17.82 1.70 -34.26
N THR A 868 -17.12 0.90 -33.47
CA THR A 868 -17.28 0.81 -32.01
C THR A 868 -16.21 1.62 -31.29
N VAL A 869 -16.14 1.51 -29.96
CA VAL A 869 -15.05 2.06 -29.14
C VAL A 869 -13.67 1.76 -29.75
N GLY A 870 -12.82 2.79 -29.80
CA GLY A 870 -11.49 2.77 -30.44
C GLY A 870 -11.47 2.81 -31.97
N GLY A 871 -12.61 2.75 -32.65
CA GLY A 871 -12.69 2.84 -34.10
C GLY A 871 -12.78 4.28 -34.64
N THR A 872 -12.23 4.51 -35.83
CA THR A 872 -12.27 5.81 -36.53
C THR A 872 -13.20 5.74 -37.74
N LEU A 873 -14.09 6.73 -37.88
CA LEU A 873 -14.83 6.97 -39.12
C LEU A 873 -14.14 8.04 -39.97
N GLN A 874 -14.04 7.82 -41.27
CA GLN A 874 -13.53 8.81 -42.22
C GLN A 874 -14.67 9.46 -43.01
N GLY A 875 -14.63 10.78 -43.11
CA GLY A 875 -15.60 11.60 -43.86
C GLY A 875 -16.14 12.77 -43.05
N SER A 876 -17.00 13.57 -43.67
CA SER A 876 -17.73 14.67 -43.03
C SER A 876 -19.23 14.54 -43.29
N GLY A 877 -20.04 15.18 -42.46
CA GLY A 877 -21.51 15.16 -42.55
C GLY A 877 -22.17 14.46 -41.37
N GLU A 878 -23.38 13.95 -41.61
CA GLU A 878 -24.23 13.38 -40.56
C GLU A 878 -23.74 12.00 -40.14
N VAL A 879 -23.57 11.82 -38.84
CA VAL A 879 -23.36 10.53 -38.19
C VAL A 879 -24.46 10.28 -37.17
N THR A 880 -24.71 9.02 -36.86
CA THR A 880 -25.64 8.61 -35.81
C THR A 880 -24.89 7.84 -34.74
N LEU A 881 -24.97 8.30 -33.49
CA LEU A 881 -24.55 7.54 -32.31
C LEU A 881 -25.71 6.67 -31.86
N GLU A 882 -25.50 5.36 -31.91
CA GLU A 882 -26.32 4.36 -31.23
C GLU A 882 -25.60 3.93 -29.95
N LEU A 883 -26.32 3.88 -28.83
CA LEU A 883 -25.76 3.53 -27.53
C LEU A 883 -26.68 2.53 -26.84
N GLU A 884 -26.16 1.34 -26.57
CA GLU A 884 -26.77 0.39 -25.64
C GLU A 884 -26.12 0.56 -24.27
N ILE A 885 -26.95 0.67 -23.23
CA ILE A 885 -26.50 0.84 -21.84
C ILE A 885 -27.14 -0.27 -21.02
N ALA A 886 -26.33 -0.98 -20.25
CA ALA A 886 -26.80 -2.00 -19.34
C ALA A 886 -26.04 -1.98 -18.01
N SER A 887 -26.74 -2.26 -16.92
CA SER A 887 -26.16 -2.51 -15.61
C SER A 887 -27.00 -3.56 -14.88
N ASN A 888 -26.43 -4.20 -13.87
CA ASN A 888 -27.26 -4.93 -12.92
C ASN A 888 -28.29 -3.96 -12.29
N GLU A 889 -29.52 -4.43 -12.04
CA GLU A 889 -30.64 -3.64 -11.51
C GLU A 889 -30.32 -2.83 -10.24
N PHE A 890 -29.37 -3.30 -9.43
CA PHE A 890 -28.91 -2.64 -8.20
C PHE A 890 -28.02 -1.41 -8.47
N PHE A 891 -27.37 -1.32 -9.64
CA PHE A 891 -26.67 -0.10 -10.06
C PHE A 891 -27.66 0.84 -10.73
N ASP A 892 -27.99 1.92 -10.02
CA ASP A 892 -28.80 3.00 -10.56
C ASP A 892 -27.93 4.03 -11.28
N TRP A 893 -28.49 4.63 -12.32
CA TRP A 893 -27.90 5.71 -13.10
C TRP A 893 -29.05 6.49 -13.71
N ASP A 894 -28.83 7.76 -14.04
CA ASP A 894 -29.91 8.63 -14.50
C ASP A 894 -29.51 9.67 -15.53
N ARG A 895 -28.23 9.70 -15.91
CA ARG A 895 -27.71 10.69 -16.83
C ARG A 895 -26.73 10.08 -17.82
N VAL A 896 -26.84 10.53 -19.07
CA VAL A 896 -25.92 10.22 -20.16
C VAL A 896 -25.47 11.54 -20.75
N ASP A 897 -24.19 11.86 -20.58
CA ASP A 897 -23.55 13.04 -21.15
C ASP A 897 -22.69 12.60 -22.34
N VAL A 898 -22.89 13.22 -23.51
CA VAL A 898 -22.05 12.98 -24.69
C VAL A 898 -21.27 14.24 -25.04
N PHE A 899 -19.95 14.09 -25.09
CA PHE A 899 -19.00 15.15 -25.34
C PHE A 899 -18.35 14.95 -26.70
N ALA A 900 -18.11 16.04 -27.42
CA ALA A 900 -17.43 16.01 -28.72
C ALA A 900 -16.73 17.34 -28.95
N ASN A 901 -15.40 17.32 -29.13
CA ASN A 901 -14.54 18.51 -29.18
C ASN A 901 -14.89 19.55 -28.08
N THR A 902 -15.35 19.08 -26.92
CA THR A 902 -15.74 19.95 -25.82
C THR A 902 -14.50 20.63 -25.29
N VAL A 903 -14.55 21.96 -25.13
CA VAL A 903 -13.47 22.76 -24.52
C VAL A 903 -13.83 23.03 -23.05
N PRO A 904 -13.17 22.37 -22.09
CA PRO A 904 -13.32 22.69 -20.68
C PRO A 904 -12.87 24.13 -20.35
N LEU A 905 -13.63 24.83 -19.53
CA LEU A 905 -13.31 26.19 -19.08
C LEU A 905 -12.84 26.15 -17.62
N PRO A 906 -11.71 26.77 -17.25
CA PRO A 906 -11.25 26.78 -15.86
C PRO A 906 -12.31 27.35 -14.91
N ALA A 907 -12.59 26.62 -13.84
CA ALA A 907 -13.63 26.93 -12.86
C ALA A 907 -13.04 27.48 -11.58
N LYS A 908 -13.85 28.20 -10.81
CA LYS A 908 -13.56 28.52 -9.40
C LYS A 908 -13.62 27.24 -8.55
N ASP A 909 -12.94 27.23 -7.41
CA ASP A 909 -12.93 26.08 -6.48
C ASP A 909 -14.34 25.65 -6.01
N ASP A 910 -15.23 26.62 -5.87
CA ASP A 910 -16.64 26.45 -5.48
C ASP A 910 -17.58 26.11 -6.64
N MET A 911 -17.05 25.95 -7.86
CA MET A 911 -17.78 25.66 -9.09
C MET A 911 -18.81 26.74 -9.49
N THR A 912 -18.77 27.95 -8.91
CA THR A 912 -19.79 29.00 -9.14
C THR A 912 -19.61 29.81 -10.43
N GLY A 913 -18.52 29.60 -11.16
CA GLY A 913 -18.25 30.30 -12.41
C GLY A 913 -16.85 30.05 -12.95
N VAL A 914 -16.51 30.74 -14.03
CA VAL A 914 -15.19 30.71 -14.66
C VAL A 914 -14.23 31.59 -13.85
N THR A 915 -13.00 31.12 -13.65
CA THR A 915 -11.96 31.88 -12.95
C THR A 915 -11.48 33.04 -13.82
N ASP A 916 -11.15 34.18 -13.20
CA ASP A 916 -10.51 35.29 -13.93
C ASP A 916 -9.08 34.87 -14.30
N LEU A 917 -8.86 34.61 -15.59
CA LEU A 917 -7.61 34.06 -16.11
C LEU A 917 -6.49 35.10 -16.21
N SER A 918 -6.76 36.37 -15.88
CA SER A 918 -5.78 37.47 -15.91
C SER A 918 -4.89 37.55 -14.68
N THR A 919 -5.17 36.79 -13.62
CA THR A 919 -4.43 36.82 -12.36
C THR A 919 -3.49 35.62 -12.22
N ARG A 920 -2.23 35.90 -11.88
CA ARG A 920 -1.12 34.98 -11.60
C ARG A 920 -1.35 33.93 -10.47
N GLU A 921 -2.58 33.75 -10.00
CA GLU A 921 -2.92 32.86 -8.87
C GLU A 921 -2.74 31.36 -9.17
N TYR A 922 -2.55 30.98 -10.44
CA TYR A 922 -2.33 29.58 -10.87
C TYR A 922 -0.87 29.10 -10.81
N HIS A 923 0.09 29.93 -10.39
CA HIS A 923 1.54 29.68 -10.59
C HIS A 923 2.31 29.18 -9.37
N GLU A 924 1.69 29.15 -8.19
CA GLU A 924 2.35 28.50 -7.05
C GLU A 924 2.08 27.01 -7.13
N VAL A 925 3.16 26.24 -7.32
CA VAL A 925 3.27 24.84 -6.86
C VAL A 925 3.10 24.84 -5.34
N SER A 926 1.92 25.23 -4.87
CA SER A 926 1.47 25.06 -3.49
C SER A 926 0.49 23.90 -3.57
N GLY A 927 0.71 22.86 -2.77
CA GLY A 927 -0.04 21.60 -2.79
C GLY A 927 -1.53 21.71 -2.41
N THR A 928 -2.19 22.85 -2.66
CA THR A 928 -3.57 23.12 -2.26
C THR A 928 -4.57 23.13 -3.42
N HIS A 929 -4.19 23.38 -4.68
CA HIS A 929 -5.16 23.60 -5.76
C HIS A 929 -5.04 22.58 -6.91
N THR A 930 -5.98 21.63 -6.99
CA THR A 930 -6.21 20.81 -8.20
C THR A 930 -7.10 21.61 -9.13
N GLN A 931 -6.67 21.79 -10.38
CA GLN A 931 -7.44 22.58 -11.34
C GLN A 931 -8.82 21.96 -11.58
N LYS A 932 -9.84 22.81 -11.50
CA LYS A 932 -11.23 22.43 -11.76
C LYS A 932 -11.73 23.08 -13.05
N TYR A 933 -12.68 22.42 -13.71
CA TYR A 933 -13.20 22.85 -14.99
C TYR A 933 -14.71 22.70 -15.09
N LEU A 934 -15.33 23.62 -15.81
CA LEU A 934 -16.71 23.51 -16.30
C LEU A 934 -16.68 22.88 -17.69
N MET A 935 -17.50 21.86 -17.90
CA MET A 935 -17.69 21.21 -19.20
C MET A 935 -19.17 21.21 -19.57
N THR A 936 -19.45 21.42 -20.86
CA THR A 936 -20.81 21.33 -21.41
C THR A 936 -20.88 20.19 -22.42
N PRO A 937 -21.75 19.19 -22.22
CA PRO A 937 -21.92 18.11 -23.20
C PRO A 937 -22.56 18.65 -24.49
N LEU A 938 -22.25 18.02 -25.62
CA LEU A 938 -22.89 18.28 -26.90
C LEU A 938 -24.38 17.96 -26.82
N PHE A 939 -24.73 16.85 -26.16
CA PHE A 939 -26.10 16.53 -25.78
C PHE A 939 -26.13 15.72 -24.49
N GLN A 940 -27.25 15.87 -23.78
CA GLN A 940 -27.51 15.20 -22.51
C GLN A 940 -28.84 14.50 -22.56
N PHE A 941 -28.87 13.29 -22.03
CA PHE A 941 -30.09 12.57 -21.72
C PHE A 941 -30.22 12.43 -20.21
N ALA A 942 -31.44 12.55 -19.70
CA ALA A 942 -31.70 12.39 -18.28
C ALA A 942 -33.02 11.66 -18.02
N ARG A 943 -33.06 10.92 -16.92
CA ARG A 943 -34.30 10.35 -16.38
C ARG A 943 -35.25 11.48 -15.97
N GLY A 944 -36.49 11.41 -16.43
CA GLY A 944 -37.51 12.45 -16.16
C GLY A 944 -37.46 13.66 -17.09
N ALA A 945 -36.48 13.75 -18.00
CA ALA A 945 -36.54 14.68 -19.13
C ALA A 945 -37.64 14.29 -20.13
N SER A 946 -37.99 15.18 -21.06
CA SER A 946 -39.04 14.97 -22.06
C SER A 946 -38.50 15.02 -23.48
N GLY A 947 -39.20 14.38 -24.42
CA GLY A 947 -38.81 14.33 -25.84
C GLY A 947 -37.47 13.61 -26.05
N ASP A 948 -36.66 14.11 -26.98
CA ASP A 948 -35.40 13.50 -27.41
C ASP A 948 -34.28 13.50 -26.35
N ALA A 949 -34.49 14.15 -25.20
CA ALA A 949 -33.57 14.16 -24.06
C ALA A 949 -33.94 13.13 -22.97
N ALA A 950 -35.05 12.41 -23.13
CA ALA A 950 -35.51 11.44 -22.14
C ALA A 950 -34.72 10.13 -22.20
N ILE A 951 -34.33 9.59 -21.04
CA ILE A 951 -33.86 8.21 -20.92
C ILE A 951 -35.03 7.31 -20.52
N ASN A 952 -35.38 6.37 -21.39
CA ASN A 952 -36.35 5.32 -21.09
C ASN A 952 -35.63 4.05 -20.62
N GLN A 953 -35.51 3.90 -19.30
CA GLN A 953 -34.94 2.71 -18.69
C GLN A 953 -35.99 1.60 -18.54
N THR A 954 -35.57 0.36 -18.74
CA THR A 954 -36.34 -0.83 -18.41
C THR A 954 -35.56 -1.69 -17.43
N VAL A 955 -36.24 -2.30 -16.46
CA VAL A 955 -35.64 -3.29 -15.56
C VAL A 955 -36.34 -4.62 -15.80
N ALA A 956 -35.60 -5.60 -16.31
CA ALA A 956 -36.11 -6.93 -16.60
C ALA A 956 -35.01 -7.98 -16.43
N GLY A 957 -35.33 -9.09 -15.75
CA GLY A 957 -34.40 -10.19 -15.53
C GLY A 957 -33.15 -9.80 -14.73
N GLY A 958 -33.26 -8.87 -13.78
CA GLY A 958 -32.14 -8.42 -12.96
C GLY A 958 -31.22 -7.39 -13.63
N VAL A 959 -31.58 -6.87 -14.80
CA VAL A 959 -30.77 -5.91 -15.57
C VAL A 959 -31.57 -4.64 -15.84
N ARG A 960 -30.94 -3.50 -15.60
CA ARG A 960 -31.39 -2.18 -16.03
C ARG A 960 -30.81 -1.87 -17.41
N ARG A 961 -31.65 -1.52 -18.39
CA ARG A 961 -31.24 -1.23 -19.77
C ARG A 961 -31.84 0.06 -20.31
N ALA A 962 -31.11 0.76 -21.18
CA ALA A 962 -31.67 1.70 -22.13
C ALA A 962 -30.92 1.65 -23.47
N THR A 963 -31.61 2.09 -24.52
CA THR A 963 -31.01 2.32 -25.84
C THR A 963 -31.25 3.77 -26.22
N LEU A 964 -30.22 4.45 -26.68
CA LEU A 964 -30.27 5.84 -27.14
C LEU A 964 -29.77 5.91 -28.59
N SER A 965 -30.35 6.82 -29.36
CA SER A 965 -29.92 7.11 -30.72
C SER A 965 -29.97 8.61 -30.99
N LYS A 966 -28.88 9.18 -31.49
CA LYS A 966 -28.81 10.61 -31.82
C LYS A 966 -27.94 10.87 -33.04
N SER A 967 -28.50 11.59 -34.01
CA SER A 967 -27.78 12.05 -35.19
C SER A 967 -27.26 13.48 -35.01
N PHE A 968 -26.06 13.74 -35.52
CA PHE A 968 -25.37 15.02 -35.43
C PHE A 968 -24.32 15.12 -36.56
N ASN A 969 -23.91 16.35 -36.89
CA ASN A 969 -23.02 16.61 -38.01
C ASN A 969 -21.61 16.99 -37.52
N PHE A 970 -20.60 16.54 -38.24
CA PHE A 970 -19.22 16.96 -38.07
C PHE A 970 -18.64 17.55 -39.36
N SER A 971 -17.87 18.62 -39.20
CA SER A 971 -17.15 19.31 -40.29
C SER A 971 -15.64 19.26 -40.14
N GLU A 972 -15.14 18.70 -39.04
CA GLU A 972 -13.72 18.64 -38.67
C GLU A 972 -13.45 17.32 -37.93
N ASP A 973 -12.16 17.02 -37.73
CA ASP A 973 -11.75 15.87 -36.92
C ASP A 973 -12.36 16.00 -35.52
N THR A 974 -13.10 14.98 -35.09
CA THR A 974 -13.88 15.03 -33.86
C THR A 974 -13.69 13.77 -33.04
N TRP A 975 -13.32 13.94 -31.77
CA TRP A 975 -13.41 12.88 -30.77
C TRP A 975 -14.82 12.85 -30.17
N VAL A 976 -15.28 11.68 -29.73
CA VAL A 976 -16.57 11.51 -29.05
C VAL A 976 -16.36 10.69 -27.78
N VAL A 977 -16.79 11.22 -26.63
CA VAL A 977 -16.75 10.53 -25.34
C VAL A 977 -18.15 10.46 -24.77
N VAL A 978 -18.53 9.29 -24.27
CA VAL A 978 -19.81 9.03 -23.62
C VAL A 978 -19.57 8.75 -22.15
N VAL A 979 -20.30 9.44 -21.27
CA VAL A 979 -20.26 9.22 -19.82
C VAL A 979 -21.67 8.89 -19.33
N VAL A 980 -21.81 7.79 -18.59
CA VAL A 980 -23.07 7.34 -17.97
C VAL A 980 -22.89 7.34 -16.46
N ARG A 981 -23.86 7.91 -15.72
CA ARG A 981 -23.82 8.02 -14.26
C ARG A 981 -25.20 8.10 -13.64
#